data_AF-A0A2J8A753-F1
#
_entry.id   AF-A0A2J8A753-F1
#
_cell.length_a   1.000
_cell.length_b   1.000
_cell.length_c   1.000
_cell.angle_alpha   90.00
_cell.angle_beta   90.00
_cell.angle_gamma   90.00
#
_symmetry.space_group_name_H-M   'P 1'
#
loop_
_entity.id
_entity.type
_entity.pdbx_description
1 polymer ?
#
loop_
_entity_poly.entity_id
_entity_poly.type
_entity_poly.pdbx_seq_one_letter_code
_entity_poly.pdbx_strand_id
1 'polypeptide(L)'
;MQSKFRRTEVAFAKLTGCVSQRIADAVVDGKVIEFQHSYMDAAEAAQQFNDYGLHGRTLVWVVDGNEGVEVSPFAAGNLIKFNASWKHASFLDCAHVFLNVGDDVYRFAPRDVKSEMVIVREQRSVAELVDSLEQATDIWDASPMPQCTLFHSQQGAGVGKTFKSVQLLNDAKWMSKTTFVYLTKQHTAKVVIFEELMSQIKGGHLEQLSECDVNGKSNQYRISWEVEGVERQAVIGTVDSFMVAIGNKDVSGPGFFTRIVESVASGVVNTRKNGAIRYAQDRLLLNKECMIVIDEAQDLGVVYLDAIVKVMAATHIDVFLIGDKMQSILGSPNVFTHLETNDLPNVDIVKDVGRNLCRRFRDPRLAPFVNSIVPFNRFGLPAIEVDATQEVDAPHQYFLDKFEDPRYQEVALRDEYWASVVRHRERYHEFVRVHRSDEGKSIDLLESEHAARILSIHASKGSGRAVVFVLGLEERVLRLFSDETGDLKYESLIHVAVTRMKRKLYLGIGKTVDDVRRRLDGCEVERAAGIRPLIYGAGVKLEHLVDAVRLGGHFDELNDAIRPVWGAVNARKPPSKPKPIVDMGHHLVRSVVFHFEILKNILNHETVHRDDEFKDQFLTQLRRVARSEIQECRGRAEYNDALKAIQDRRDRAVAKARRDRIPMLLFSFSGREHSKFQKYEKLILDIMRNVKRKIVEDDKRRLFSSLCPLEATVLMYMLRVQNGGQYNEPCATDLYNLVHCFAECFASTEHESHSDYGCKCNEHFGAASSSSAPPLSDGAHPNVRRSIAGHYEVLCRVRATYQRAKELVAAELPDSGTFRYNIDHYIRFRDKKCPFRVSTECGIIGQSDKYVLHIILKPQLNELNFFDVMLLAMYQAFCISSTPPAADDADDPGNRIKYHGKRVFTCVVSMDTDEPTLVELPVQSTALARGMSDALFDHYSRQHRVLHEFYIYCRTNKPSNVSSTEHAREEMGEDLLSYVRDYFYDVEKEIRASSGQARMAVVERMLDNREQFAANLDEYLRISIADFMRDLSDVVDF
;
A
#
# COMPACT_ATOMS: atom_id res chain seq x y z
N MET A 1 -14.64 -38.01 -51.94
CA MET A 1 -15.80 -37.09 -51.83
C MET A 1 -16.22 -36.55 -53.20
N GLN A 2 -15.29 -36.03 -54.00
CA GLN A 2 -15.52 -35.50 -55.36
C GLN A 2 -16.41 -36.39 -56.26
N SER A 3 -16.21 -37.72 -56.25
CA SER A 3 -16.99 -38.66 -57.08
C SER A 3 -18.49 -38.73 -56.78
N LYS A 4 -18.95 -38.12 -55.67
CA LYS A 4 -20.37 -38.05 -55.31
C LYS A 4 -21.12 -36.92 -56.05
N PHE A 5 -20.42 -36.03 -56.76
CA PHE A 5 -21.02 -34.92 -57.52
C PHE A 5 -21.30 -35.31 -58.97
N ARG A 6 -22.41 -34.81 -59.53
CA ARG A 6 -22.81 -35.12 -60.93
C ARG A 6 -21.89 -34.52 -62.00
N ARG A 7 -21.23 -33.39 -61.72
CA ARG A 7 -20.37 -32.66 -62.65
C ARG A 7 -19.01 -32.42 -62.00
N THR A 8 -18.01 -33.18 -62.42
CA THR A 8 -16.63 -33.09 -61.92
C THR A 8 -15.66 -32.73 -63.04
N GLU A 9 -14.47 -32.24 -62.68
CA GLU A 9 -13.38 -31.93 -63.63
C GLU A 9 -13.79 -30.96 -64.76
N VAL A 10 -14.44 -29.84 -64.39
CA VAL A 10 -15.02 -28.89 -65.35
C VAL A 10 -14.02 -27.79 -65.68
N ALA A 11 -13.59 -27.72 -66.94
CA ALA A 11 -12.65 -26.69 -67.40
C ALA A 11 -13.31 -25.30 -67.58
N PHE A 12 -12.65 -24.27 -67.07
CA PHE A 12 -12.97 -22.85 -67.25
C PHE A 12 -11.88 -22.16 -68.06
N ALA A 13 -12.26 -21.57 -69.20
CA ALA A 13 -11.33 -20.86 -70.07
C ALA A 13 -10.77 -19.60 -69.41
N LYS A 14 -9.51 -19.25 -69.66
CA LYS A 14 -8.88 -18.06 -69.08
C LYS A 14 -9.55 -16.76 -69.58
N LEU A 15 -10.17 -15.99 -68.69
CA LEU A 15 -10.71 -14.65 -68.98
C LEU A 15 -9.68 -13.54 -68.76
N THR A 16 -9.97 -12.34 -69.25
CA THR A 16 -9.17 -11.13 -68.98
C THR A 16 -9.19 -10.85 -67.47
N GLY A 17 -8.01 -10.83 -66.84
CA GLY A 17 -7.86 -10.70 -65.38
C GLY A 17 -7.60 -12.02 -64.65
N CYS A 18 -7.86 -13.17 -65.29
CA CYS A 18 -7.50 -14.47 -64.71
C CYS A 18 -5.98 -14.71 -64.76
N VAL A 19 -5.44 -15.34 -63.72
CA VAL A 19 -4.02 -15.69 -63.67
C VAL A 19 -3.73 -16.91 -64.55
N SER A 20 -4.58 -17.93 -64.51
CA SER A 20 -4.45 -19.16 -65.30
C SER A 20 -5.80 -19.69 -65.80
N GLN A 21 -5.74 -20.71 -66.65
CA GLN A 21 -6.90 -21.55 -66.97
C GLN A 21 -7.16 -22.48 -65.77
N ARG A 22 -8.43 -22.68 -65.40
CA ARG A 22 -8.81 -23.45 -64.21
C ARG A 22 -9.60 -24.70 -64.59
N ILE A 23 -9.48 -25.75 -63.79
CA ILE A 23 -10.30 -26.95 -63.86
C ILE A 23 -10.89 -27.10 -62.45
N ALA A 24 -12.20 -26.99 -62.35
CA ALA A 24 -12.92 -27.12 -61.10
C ALA A 24 -13.13 -28.60 -60.76
N ASP A 25 -12.85 -28.99 -59.52
CA ASP A 25 -13.07 -30.37 -59.08
C ASP A 25 -14.54 -30.79 -59.19
N ALA A 26 -15.47 -29.91 -58.80
CA ALA A 26 -16.91 -30.07 -59.01
C ALA A 26 -17.66 -28.75 -59.22
N VAL A 27 -18.79 -28.80 -59.95
CA VAL A 27 -19.63 -27.63 -60.23
C VAL A 27 -21.10 -27.93 -59.96
N VAL A 28 -21.74 -27.12 -59.13
CA VAL A 28 -23.14 -27.25 -58.73
C VAL A 28 -23.80 -25.88 -58.73
N ASP A 29 -24.82 -25.71 -59.57
CA ASP A 29 -25.68 -24.50 -59.69
C ASP A 29 -25.04 -23.16 -59.28
N GLY A 30 -24.17 -22.61 -60.13
CA GLY A 30 -23.52 -21.31 -59.85
C GLY A 30 -22.28 -21.39 -58.95
N LYS A 31 -22.06 -22.50 -58.24
CA LYS A 31 -20.92 -22.70 -57.32
C LYS A 31 -19.86 -23.62 -57.91
N VAL A 32 -18.61 -23.33 -57.57
CA VAL A 32 -17.44 -24.18 -57.81
C VAL A 32 -17.00 -24.75 -56.48
N ILE A 33 -16.77 -26.06 -56.42
CA ILE A 33 -16.33 -26.76 -55.20
C ILE A 33 -14.93 -27.29 -55.48
N GLU A 34 -13.97 -26.91 -54.64
CA GLU A 34 -12.57 -27.37 -54.72
C GLU A 34 -12.22 -28.20 -53.49
N PHE A 35 -11.54 -29.34 -53.71
CA PHE A 35 -11.09 -30.26 -52.67
C PHE A 35 -9.58 -30.12 -52.45
N GLN A 36 -9.21 -29.61 -51.28
CA GLN A 36 -7.79 -29.42 -50.97
C GLN A 36 -7.24 -30.52 -50.06
N HIS A 37 -6.41 -31.39 -50.64
CA HIS A 37 -5.77 -32.50 -49.94
C HIS A 37 -4.34 -32.19 -49.44
N SER A 38 -3.61 -31.31 -50.12
CA SER A 38 -2.20 -30.98 -49.82
C SER A 38 -2.02 -29.50 -49.48
N TYR A 39 -0.79 -29.10 -49.11
CA TYR A 39 -0.48 -27.68 -48.84
C TYR A 39 -1.00 -26.76 -49.96
N MET A 40 -1.65 -25.67 -49.57
CA MET A 40 -2.16 -24.61 -50.42
C MET A 40 -1.57 -23.29 -49.93
N ASP A 41 -1.00 -22.50 -50.84
CA ASP A 41 -0.54 -21.15 -50.51
C ASP A 41 -1.71 -20.16 -50.45
N ALA A 42 -1.66 -19.19 -49.53
CA ALA A 42 -2.73 -18.21 -49.35
C ALA A 42 -2.94 -17.34 -50.61
N ALA A 43 -1.87 -16.98 -51.31
CA ALA A 43 -1.97 -16.20 -52.54
C ALA A 43 -2.60 -17.04 -53.67
N GLU A 44 -2.30 -18.34 -53.72
CA GLU A 44 -2.89 -19.25 -54.69
C GLU A 44 -4.40 -19.44 -54.44
N ALA A 45 -4.81 -19.66 -53.20
CA ALA A 45 -6.22 -19.75 -52.83
C ALA A 45 -6.99 -18.46 -53.18
N ALA A 46 -6.41 -17.29 -52.90
CA ALA A 46 -7.00 -15.99 -53.27
C ALA A 46 -7.09 -15.80 -54.79
N GLN A 47 -6.08 -16.26 -55.55
CA GLN A 47 -6.12 -16.23 -57.02
C GLN A 47 -7.24 -17.11 -57.58
N GLN A 48 -7.42 -18.33 -57.06
CA GLN A 48 -8.52 -19.20 -57.49
C GLN A 48 -9.88 -18.59 -57.17
N PHE A 49 -10.04 -18.00 -55.98
CA PHE A 49 -11.24 -17.27 -55.61
C PHE A 49 -11.58 -16.15 -56.60
N ASN A 50 -10.58 -15.34 -56.98
CA ASN A 50 -10.77 -14.26 -57.96
C ASN A 50 -11.05 -14.79 -59.37
N ASP A 51 -10.30 -15.80 -59.83
CA ASP A 51 -10.46 -16.38 -61.16
C ASP A 51 -11.89 -16.92 -61.35
N TYR A 52 -12.41 -17.70 -60.38
CA TYR A 52 -13.79 -18.19 -60.44
C TYR A 52 -14.83 -17.07 -60.28
N GLY A 53 -14.52 -16.04 -59.49
CA GLY A 53 -15.35 -14.83 -59.38
C GLY A 53 -15.55 -14.12 -60.72
N LEU A 54 -14.51 -14.03 -61.55
CA LEU A 54 -14.59 -13.46 -62.92
C LEU A 54 -15.51 -14.27 -63.85
N HIS A 55 -15.71 -15.56 -63.56
CA HIS A 55 -16.68 -16.42 -64.23
C HIS A 55 -18.10 -16.33 -63.66
N GLY A 56 -18.35 -15.41 -62.71
CA GLY A 56 -19.62 -15.28 -62.01
C GLY A 56 -19.94 -16.50 -61.15
N ARG A 57 -18.92 -17.20 -60.65
CA ARG A 57 -19.06 -18.38 -59.79
C ARG A 57 -18.68 -18.08 -58.35
N THR A 58 -19.37 -18.72 -57.41
CA THR A 58 -19.00 -18.68 -55.99
C THR A 58 -18.15 -19.89 -55.64
N LEU A 59 -16.97 -19.67 -55.08
CA LEU A 59 -16.06 -20.74 -54.68
C LEU A 59 -16.40 -21.28 -53.29
N VAL A 60 -16.44 -22.60 -53.15
CA VAL A 60 -16.63 -23.35 -51.91
C VAL A 60 -15.42 -24.27 -51.71
N TRP A 61 -14.74 -24.11 -50.58
CA TRP A 61 -13.59 -24.95 -50.24
C TRP A 61 -14.00 -26.11 -49.35
N VAL A 62 -13.56 -27.31 -49.72
CA VAL A 62 -13.57 -28.51 -48.87
C VAL A 62 -12.13 -28.92 -48.61
N VAL A 63 -11.66 -28.70 -47.38
CA VAL A 63 -10.29 -29.01 -46.97
C VAL A 63 -10.28 -30.38 -46.31
N ASP A 64 -9.36 -31.24 -46.75
CA ASP A 64 -9.10 -32.51 -46.10
C ASP A 64 -8.50 -32.28 -44.72
N GLY A 65 -9.09 -32.86 -43.69
CA GLY A 65 -8.67 -32.78 -42.28
C GLY A 65 -8.19 -34.10 -41.71
N ASN A 66 -8.10 -35.18 -42.49
CA ASN A 66 -7.71 -36.51 -41.99
C ASN A 66 -6.26 -36.58 -41.48
N GLU A 67 -5.40 -35.67 -41.95
CA GLU A 67 -4.05 -35.47 -41.42
C GLU A 67 -3.87 -34.05 -40.85
N GLY A 68 -3.06 -33.86 -39.81
CA GLY A 68 -2.72 -32.53 -39.33
C GLY A 68 -3.87 -31.71 -38.71
N VAL A 69 -5.01 -32.34 -38.41
CA VAL A 69 -6.12 -31.77 -37.63
C VAL A 69 -6.57 -32.80 -36.59
N GLU A 70 -6.90 -32.33 -35.39
CA GLU A 70 -7.49 -33.13 -34.32
C GLU A 70 -8.88 -32.57 -34.00
N VAL A 71 -9.88 -33.44 -33.86
CA VAL A 71 -11.23 -33.07 -33.44
C VAL A 71 -11.57 -33.80 -32.16
N SER A 72 -12.06 -33.08 -31.16
CA SER A 72 -12.45 -33.64 -29.87
C SER A 72 -13.81 -33.08 -29.40
N PRO A 73 -14.63 -33.88 -28.70
CA PRO A 73 -15.86 -33.38 -28.09
C PRO A 73 -15.58 -32.27 -27.09
N PHE A 74 -16.42 -31.23 -27.09
CA PHE A 74 -16.34 -30.11 -26.16
C PHE A 74 -17.74 -29.76 -25.64
N ALA A 75 -17.86 -29.15 -24.46
CA ALA A 75 -19.17 -28.96 -23.81
C ALA A 75 -20.21 -28.21 -24.68
N ALA A 76 -19.76 -27.34 -25.59
CA ALA A 76 -20.61 -26.54 -26.46
C ALA A 76 -20.62 -26.99 -27.95
N GLY A 77 -19.92 -28.07 -28.30
CA GLY A 77 -19.75 -28.54 -29.68
C GLY A 77 -18.52 -29.43 -29.86
N ASN A 78 -17.75 -29.19 -30.92
CA ASN A 78 -16.50 -29.90 -31.20
C ASN A 78 -15.34 -28.90 -31.25
N LEU A 79 -14.26 -29.20 -30.53
CA LEU A 79 -13.01 -28.44 -30.60
C LEU A 79 -12.16 -28.99 -31.74
N ILE A 80 -11.86 -28.13 -32.71
CA ILE A 80 -10.94 -28.42 -33.82
C ILE A 80 -9.59 -27.78 -33.51
N LYS A 81 -8.52 -28.58 -33.56
CA LYS A 81 -7.13 -28.16 -33.37
C LYS A 81 -6.33 -28.40 -34.65
N PHE A 82 -5.75 -27.33 -35.19
CA PHE A 82 -4.98 -27.38 -36.43
C PHE A 82 -3.48 -27.55 -36.13
N ASN A 83 -2.96 -28.75 -36.37
CA ASN A 83 -1.50 -28.98 -36.33
C ASN A 83 -0.82 -28.50 -37.61
N ALA A 84 -1.58 -28.32 -38.69
CA ALA A 84 -1.13 -27.75 -39.96
C ALA A 84 -1.85 -26.41 -40.27
N SER A 85 -1.21 -25.28 -39.95
CA SER A 85 -1.82 -23.95 -40.03
C SER A 85 -2.40 -23.57 -41.40
N TRP A 86 -1.84 -24.08 -42.50
CA TRP A 86 -2.30 -23.74 -43.86
C TRP A 86 -3.76 -24.14 -44.10
N LYS A 87 -4.28 -25.14 -43.38
CA LYS A 87 -5.66 -25.65 -43.51
C LYS A 87 -6.74 -24.63 -43.16
N HIS A 88 -6.38 -23.56 -42.44
CA HIS A 88 -7.25 -22.39 -42.26
C HIS A 88 -6.57 -21.10 -42.76
N ALA A 89 -5.28 -20.93 -42.51
CA ALA A 89 -4.58 -19.67 -42.76
C ALA A 89 -4.51 -19.30 -44.25
N SER A 90 -4.59 -20.29 -45.15
CA SER A 90 -4.62 -20.05 -46.59
C SER A 90 -5.97 -19.57 -47.09
N PHE A 91 -7.02 -19.66 -46.28
CA PHE A 91 -8.41 -19.40 -46.67
C PHE A 91 -9.04 -18.22 -45.91
N LEU A 92 -8.24 -17.31 -45.35
CA LEU A 92 -8.72 -16.19 -44.51
C LEU A 92 -9.71 -15.23 -45.21
N ASP A 93 -9.73 -15.20 -46.54
CA ASP A 93 -10.67 -14.39 -47.32
C ASP A 93 -12.00 -15.09 -47.60
N CYS A 94 -12.12 -16.36 -47.23
CA CYS A 94 -13.37 -17.12 -47.35
C CYS A 94 -14.26 -16.84 -46.14
N ALA A 95 -15.57 -16.66 -46.38
CA ALA A 95 -16.54 -16.52 -45.31
C ALA A 95 -16.64 -17.80 -44.45
N HIS A 96 -16.56 -18.96 -45.09
CA HIS A 96 -16.51 -20.27 -44.43
C HIS A 96 -15.77 -21.29 -45.30
N VAL A 97 -15.28 -22.34 -44.65
CA VAL A 97 -14.65 -23.52 -45.25
C VAL A 97 -15.26 -24.77 -44.63
N PHE A 98 -15.35 -25.84 -45.41
CA PHE A 98 -15.74 -27.16 -44.94
C PHE A 98 -14.50 -28.01 -44.67
N LEU A 99 -14.35 -28.51 -43.44
CA LEU A 99 -13.30 -29.46 -43.07
C LEU A 99 -13.86 -30.87 -43.09
N ASN A 100 -13.28 -31.77 -43.89
CA ASN A 100 -13.63 -33.18 -43.94
C ASN A 100 -12.72 -33.99 -43.00
N VAL A 101 -13.29 -34.73 -42.03
CA VAL A 101 -12.55 -35.65 -41.17
C VAL A 101 -13.33 -36.97 -41.11
N GLY A 102 -12.80 -38.02 -41.75
CA GLY A 102 -13.50 -39.29 -41.93
C GLY A 102 -14.79 -39.11 -42.73
N ASP A 103 -15.91 -39.54 -42.13
CA ASP A 103 -17.25 -39.37 -42.71
C ASP A 103 -17.97 -38.08 -42.25
N ASP A 104 -17.34 -37.33 -41.33
CA ASP A 104 -17.85 -36.09 -40.78
C ASP A 104 -17.28 -34.86 -41.50
N VAL A 105 -18.10 -33.80 -41.52
CA VAL A 105 -17.76 -32.49 -42.08
C VAL A 105 -18.12 -31.41 -41.07
N TYR A 106 -17.24 -30.41 -40.97
CA TYR A 106 -17.38 -29.27 -40.08
C TYR A 106 -17.33 -27.97 -40.87
N ARG A 107 -18.25 -27.03 -40.59
CA ARG A 107 -18.24 -25.68 -41.16
C ARG A 107 -17.63 -24.71 -40.16
N PHE A 108 -16.63 -23.95 -40.58
CA PHE A 108 -16.04 -22.89 -39.75
C PHE A 108 -15.61 -21.70 -40.61
N ALA A 109 -15.58 -20.51 -40.00
CA ALA A 109 -14.95 -19.35 -40.62
C ALA A 109 -13.45 -19.38 -40.32
N PRO A 110 -12.56 -19.34 -41.33
CA PRO A 110 -11.11 -19.39 -41.09
C PRO A 110 -10.60 -18.25 -40.20
N ARG A 111 -11.25 -17.08 -40.22
CA ARG A 111 -10.92 -15.93 -39.36
C ARG A 111 -11.21 -16.17 -37.88
N ASP A 112 -12.10 -17.11 -37.56
CA ASP A 112 -12.46 -17.46 -36.20
C ASP A 112 -11.46 -18.45 -35.58
N VAL A 113 -10.53 -19.01 -36.37
CA VAL A 113 -9.45 -19.83 -35.81
C VAL A 113 -8.44 -18.92 -35.11
N LYS A 114 -8.28 -19.11 -33.79
CA LYS A 114 -7.31 -18.39 -32.95
C LYS A 114 -6.44 -19.39 -32.21
N SER A 115 -5.14 -19.10 -32.14
CA SER A 115 -4.16 -20.01 -31.55
C SER A 115 -4.26 -21.45 -32.09
N GLU A 116 -4.54 -21.58 -33.40
CA GLU A 116 -4.75 -22.85 -34.10
C GLU A 116 -5.96 -23.67 -33.60
N MET A 117 -6.94 -23.04 -32.95
CA MET A 117 -8.11 -23.72 -32.39
C MET A 117 -9.42 -22.95 -32.68
N VAL A 118 -10.51 -23.70 -32.85
CA VAL A 118 -11.87 -23.15 -32.96
C VAL A 118 -12.89 -24.17 -32.45
N ILE A 119 -13.95 -23.69 -31.80
CA ILE A 119 -15.08 -24.52 -31.43
C ILE A 119 -16.17 -24.36 -32.49
N VAL A 120 -16.68 -25.48 -33.00
CA VAL A 120 -17.78 -25.53 -33.94
C VAL A 120 -18.97 -26.27 -33.33
N ARG A 121 -20.20 -25.80 -33.57
CA ARG A 121 -21.39 -26.34 -32.93
C ARG A 121 -21.80 -27.71 -33.49
N GLU A 122 -21.79 -27.83 -34.81
CA GLU A 122 -22.42 -28.95 -35.51
C GLU A 122 -21.41 -29.71 -36.37
N GLN A 123 -21.64 -31.02 -36.48
CA GLN A 123 -21.07 -31.86 -37.52
C GLN A 123 -22.19 -32.33 -38.45
N ARG A 124 -21.84 -32.57 -39.70
CA ARG A 124 -22.73 -33.14 -40.72
C ARG A 124 -22.00 -34.26 -41.44
N SER A 125 -22.71 -35.25 -41.92
CA SER A 125 -22.12 -36.28 -42.76
C SER A 125 -21.73 -35.72 -44.13
N VAL A 126 -20.76 -36.38 -44.78
CA VAL A 126 -20.41 -36.12 -46.19
C VAL A 126 -21.64 -36.14 -47.11
N ALA A 127 -22.61 -37.03 -46.87
CA ALA A 127 -23.82 -37.14 -47.69
C ALA A 127 -24.71 -35.90 -47.53
N GLU A 128 -24.97 -35.46 -46.30
CA GLU A 128 -25.77 -34.27 -46.02
C GLU A 128 -25.15 -33.01 -46.63
N LEU A 129 -23.83 -32.86 -46.59
CA LEU A 129 -23.18 -31.71 -47.24
C LEU A 129 -23.42 -31.74 -48.76
N VAL A 130 -23.20 -32.88 -49.42
CA VAL A 130 -23.39 -33.02 -50.88
C VAL A 130 -24.84 -32.68 -51.26
N ASP A 131 -25.82 -33.25 -50.55
CA ASP A 131 -27.24 -32.99 -50.79
C ASP A 131 -27.59 -31.51 -50.58
N SER A 132 -27.05 -30.88 -49.53
CA SER A 132 -27.28 -29.47 -49.23
C SER A 132 -26.71 -28.53 -50.31
N LEU A 133 -25.57 -28.89 -50.89
CA LEU A 133 -24.94 -28.15 -51.97
C LEU A 133 -25.71 -28.32 -53.29
N GLU A 134 -26.17 -29.54 -53.61
CA GLU A 134 -27.01 -29.81 -54.81
C GLU A 134 -28.39 -29.14 -54.73
N GLN A 135 -28.99 -29.06 -53.55
CA GLN A 135 -30.32 -28.48 -53.34
C GLN A 135 -30.30 -26.98 -52.98
N ALA A 136 -29.11 -26.39 -52.83
CA ALA A 136 -28.90 -25.01 -52.40
C ALA A 136 -29.57 -24.64 -51.05
N THR A 137 -29.63 -25.59 -50.11
CA THR A 137 -30.19 -25.40 -48.77
C THR A 137 -29.07 -25.20 -47.74
N ASP A 138 -29.17 -24.18 -46.87
CA ASP A 138 -28.25 -24.04 -45.74
C ASP A 138 -28.72 -24.94 -44.57
N ILE A 139 -27.89 -25.91 -44.20
CA ILE A 139 -28.19 -26.93 -43.18
C ILE A 139 -27.48 -26.68 -41.84
N TRP A 140 -26.92 -25.48 -41.68
CA TRP A 140 -26.03 -25.15 -40.58
C TRP A 140 -26.56 -23.94 -39.80
N ASP A 141 -26.40 -23.99 -38.48
CA ASP A 141 -26.76 -22.86 -37.62
C ASP A 141 -25.84 -21.64 -37.86
N ALA A 142 -26.44 -20.46 -38.01
CA ALA A 142 -25.76 -19.18 -38.21
C ALA A 142 -25.68 -18.33 -36.93
N SER A 143 -26.23 -18.81 -35.81
CA SER A 143 -26.25 -18.07 -34.55
C SER A 143 -24.83 -17.92 -33.99
N PRO A 144 -24.43 -16.71 -33.53
CA PRO A 144 -23.11 -16.49 -32.95
C PRO A 144 -22.80 -17.47 -31.82
N MET A 145 -21.58 -17.99 -31.78
CA MET A 145 -21.11 -18.91 -30.75
C MET A 145 -19.91 -18.30 -30.01
N PRO A 146 -20.04 -18.01 -28.70
CA PRO A 146 -18.91 -17.58 -27.89
C PRO A 146 -17.78 -18.60 -27.93
N GLN A 147 -16.57 -18.14 -28.22
CA GLN A 147 -15.38 -19.00 -28.29
C GLN A 147 -14.63 -19.06 -26.94
N CYS A 148 -14.96 -18.17 -26.01
CA CYS A 148 -14.33 -18.06 -24.70
C CYS A 148 -15.36 -17.75 -23.61
N THR A 149 -15.08 -18.25 -22.41
CA THR A 149 -15.92 -18.09 -21.23
C THR A 149 -15.14 -17.38 -20.12
N LEU A 150 -15.75 -16.35 -19.54
CA LEU A 150 -15.27 -15.67 -18.34
C LEU A 150 -16.12 -16.13 -17.15
N PHE A 151 -15.49 -16.80 -16.19
CA PHE A 151 -16.10 -17.17 -14.93
C PHE A 151 -15.87 -16.05 -13.92
N HIS A 152 -16.94 -15.52 -13.33
CA HIS A 152 -16.90 -14.46 -12.33
C HIS A 152 -17.43 -15.00 -11.00
N SER A 153 -16.52 -15.31 -10.06
CA SER A 153 -16.86 -15.89 -8.76
C SER A 153 -16.67 -14.89 -7.62
N GLN A 154 -17.79 -14.40 -7.08
CA GLN A 154 -17.86 -13.55 -5.91
C GLN A 154 -17.93 -14.42 -4.64
N GLN A 155 -16.92 -14.30 -3.78
CA GLN A 155 -16.73 -15.14 -2.60
C GLN A 155 -16.26 -14.30 -1.40
N GLY A 156 -17.00 -14.35 -0.30
CA GLY A 156 -16.72 -13.53 0.89
C GLY A 156 -15.40 -13.84 1.64
N ALA A 157 -15.15 -13.10 2.71
CA ALA A 157 -13.98 -13.29 3.56
C ALA A 157 -13.95 -14.67 4.23
N GLY A 158 -12.79 -15.33 4.19
CA GLY A 158 -12.58 -16.57 4.92
C GLY A 158 -13.32 -17.80 4.36
N VAL A 159 -13.97 -17.69 3.20
CA VAL A 159 -14.66 -18.81 2.52
C VAL A 159 -13.67 -19.84 1.93
N GLY A 160 -12.39 -19.48 1.80
CA GLY A 160 -11.35 -20.31 1.20
C GLY A 160 -11.24 -20.11 -0.31
N LYS A 161 -11.20 -18.86 -0.78
CA LYS A 161 -11.07 -18.50 -2.20
C LYS A 161 -9.87 -19.19 -2.87
N THR A 162 -8.68 -18.94 -2.35
CA THR A 162 -7.43 -19.52 -2.87
C THR A 162 -7.45 -21.06 -2.80
N PHE A 163 -8.02 -21.63 -1.74
CA PHE A 163 -8.23 -23.08 -1.65
C PHE A 163 -9.09 -23.60 -2.82
N LYS A 164 -10.25 -22.97 -3.06
CA LYS A 164 -11.17 -23.33 -4.15
C LYS A 164 -10.55 -23.12 -5.54
N SER A 165 -9.78 -22.06 -5.75
CA SER A 165 -9.14 -21.80 -7.04
C SER A 165 -8.05 -22.82 -7.36
N VAL A 166 -7.34 -23.33 -6.34
CA VAL A 166 -6.37 -24.43 -6.51
C VAL A 166 -7.07 -25.75 -6.82
N GLN A 167 -8.23 -26.00 -6.22
CA GLN A 167 -9.02 -27.22 -6.50
C GLN A 167 -9.51 -27.32 -7.95
N LEU A 168 -9.47 -26.23 -8.73
CA LEU A 168 -9.72 -26.27 -10.18
C LEU A 168 -8.79 -27.26 -10.92
N LEU A 169 -7.58 -27.50 -10.39
CA LEU A 169 -6.61 -28.43 -10.97
C LEU A 169 -7.07 -29.89 -10.94
N ASN A 170 -7.96 -30.24 -10.00
CA ASN A 170 -8.44 -31.61 -9.76
C ASN A 170 -9.93 -31.78 -10.10
N ASP A 171 -10.62 -30.71 -10.50
CA ASP A 171 -12.05 -30.75 -10.84
C ASP A 171 -12.24 -31.33 -12.25
N ALA A 172 -13.01 -32.42 -12.33
CA ALA A 172 -13.31 -33.15 -13.56
C ALA A 172 -13.88 -32.26 -14.67
N LYS A 173 -14.55 -31.16 -14.30
CA LYS A 173 -15.08 -30.16 -15.24
C LYS A 173 -13.99 -29.51 -16.10
N TRP A 174 -12.75 -29.45 -15.62
CA TRP A 174 -11.64 -28.76 -16.29
C TRP A 174 -10.60 -29.72 -16.84
N MET A 175 -10.93 -31.00 -17.02
CA MET A 175 -9.99 -32.01 -17.54
C MET A 175 -9.46 -31.70 -18.95
N SER A 176 -10.20 -30.91 -19.75
CA SER A 176 -9.73 -30.44 -21.06
C SER A 176 -8.68 -29.31 -20.95
N LYS A 177 -8.36 -28.84 -19.75
CA LYS A 177 -7.36 -27.80 -19.50
C LYS A 177 -6.04 -28.45 -19.11
N THR A 178 -5.01 -28.20 -19.91
CA THR A 178 -3.64 -28.70 -19.65
C THR A 178 -2.76 -27.63 -19.01
N THR A 179 -3.11 -26.36 -19.17
CA THR A 179 -2.32 -25.23 -18.69
C THR A 179 -3.15 -24.29 -17.82
N PHE A 180 -2.68 -24.02 -16.60
CA PHE A 180 -3.29 -23.06 -15.67
C PHE A 180 -2.32 -21.91 -15.38
N VAL A 181 -2.81 -20.68 -15.44
CA VAL A 181 -2.00 -19.48 -15.15
C VAL A 181 -2.66 -18.71 -14.01
N TYR A 182 -2.12 -18.88 -12.80
CA TYR A 182 -2.57 -18.16 -11.61
C TYR A 182 -1.92 -16.79 -11.52
N LEU A 183 -2.74 -15.75 -11.54
CA LEU A 183 -2.31 -14.35 -11.49
C LEU A 183 -2.94 -13.64 -10.31
N THR A 184 -2.23 -12.65 -9.78
CA THR A 184 -2.75 -11.72 -8.77
C THR A 184 -2.08 -10.35 -8.94
N LYS A 185 -2.70 -9.28 -8.42
CA LYS A 185 -2.11 -7.94 -8.45
C LYS A 185 -0.94 -7.81 -7.46
N GLN A 186 -1.05 -8.39 -6.27
CA GLN A 186 -0.05 -8.24 -5.20
C GLN A 186 1.04 -9.32 -5.27
N HIS A 187 2.32 -8.95 -5.16
CA HIS A 187 3.39 -9.95 -5.15
C HIS A 187 3.37 -10.86 -3.91
N THR A 188 2.75 -10.46 -2.79
CA THR A 188 2.58 -11.28 -1.57
C THR A 188 1.57 -12.39 -1.81
N ALA A 189 0.47 -12.09 -2.51
CA ALA A 189 -0.61 -13.04 -2.77
C ALA A 189 -0.15 -14.21 -3.66
N LYS A 190 0.81 -14.01 -4.57
CA LYS A 190 1.36 -15.10 -5.40
C LYS A 190 2.06 -16.18 -4.55
N VAL A 191 2.69 -15.76 -3.45
CA VAL A 191 3.35 -16.68 -2.50
C VAL A 191 2.30 -17.45 -1.72
N VAL A 192 1.20 -16.80 -1.32
CA VAL A 192 0.06 -17.45 -0.67
C VAL A 192 -0.58 -18.51 -1.58
N ILE A 193 -0.76 -18.22 -2.87
CA ILE A 193 -1.26 -19.21 -3.85
C ILE A 193 -0.31 -20.41 -3.94
N PHE A 194 1.00 -20.16 -4.01
CA PHE A 194 1.99 -21.23 -4.06
C PHE A 194 2.02 -22.07 -2.77
N GLU A 195 2.04 -21.45 -1.60
CA GLU A 195 2.00 -22.15 -0.31
C GLU A 195 0.72 -22.97 -0.13
N GLU A 196 -0.43 -22.43 -0.54
CA GLU A 196 -1.72 -23.11 -0.53
C GLU A 196 -1.70 -24.35 -1.44
N LEU A 197 -1.21 -24.21 -2.67
CA LEU A 197 -1.03 -25.32 -3.62
C LEU A 197 -0.15 -26.42 -3.01
N MET A 198 1.03 -26.07 -2.51
CA MET A 198 1.96 -27.03 -1.91
C MET A 198 1.38 -27.69 -0.65
N SER A 199 0.62 -26.95 0.15
CA SER A 199 -0.07 -27.49 1.32
C SER A 199 -1.14 -28.52 0.93
N GLN A 200 -1.90 -28.27 -0.14
CA GLN A 200 -2.92 -29.20 -0.62
C GLN A 200 -2.32 -30.46 -1.25
N ILE A 201 -1.21 -30.35 -1.98
CA ILE A 201 -0.44 -31.50 -2.47
C ILE A 201 0.02 -32.36 -1.28
N LYS A 202 0.67 -31.74 -0.29
CA LYS A 202 1.16 -32.47 0.90
C LYS A 202 0.03 -33.08 1.74
N GLY A 203 -1.14 -32.42 1.77
CA GLY A 203 -2.33 -32.87 2.49
C GLY A 203 -3.14 -33.95 1.77
N GLY A 204 -2.76 -34.35 0.55
CA GLY A 204 -3.51 -35.33 -0.24
C GLY A 204 -4.84 -34.80 -0.81
N HIS A 205 -5.03 -33.48 -0.85
CA HIS A 205 -6.23 -32.85 -1.41
C HIS A 205 -6.19 -32.71 -2.94
N LEU A 206 -5.04 -33.00 -3.55
CA LEU A 206 -4.79 -32.96 -4.99
C LEU A 206 -4.17 -34.30 -5.41
N GLU A 207 -4.99 -35.36 -5.41
CA GLU A 207 -4.55 -36.74 -5.66
C GLU A 207 -3.79 -36.89 -6.99
N GLN A 208 -4.18 -36.12 -8.02
CA GLN A 208 -3.55 -36.12 -9.34
C GLN A 208 -2.16 -35.46 -9.38
N LEU A 209 -1.72 -34.78 -8.31
CA LEU A 209 -0.45 -34.03 -8.24
C LEU A 209 0.55 -34.66 -7.26
N SER A 210 0.42 -35.96 -6.96
CA SER A 210 1.32 -36.65 -6.02
C SER A 210 2.79 -36.68 -6.48
N GLU A 211 3.02 -36.66 -7.80
CA GLU A 211 4.35 -36.56 -8.42
C GLU A 211 4.38 -35.31 -9.32
N CYS A 212 5.05 -34.24 -8.87
CA CYS A 212 5.13 -32.98 -9.61
C CYS A 212 6.54 -32.38 -9.56
N ASP A 213 6.93 -31.72 -10.65
CA ASP A 213 8.19 -30.98 -10.76
C ASP A 213 7.94 -29.49 -10.48
N VAL A 214 8.61 -28.97 -9.44
CA VAL A 214 8.51 -27.56 -9.04
C VAL A 214 9.76 -26.81 -9.45
N ASN A 215 9.60 -25.85 -10.37
CA ASN A 215 10.66 -24.95 -10.81
C ASN A 215 10.38 -23.52 -10.35
N GLY A 216 11.14 -23.06 -9.36
CA GLY A 216 11.14 -21.66 -8.92
C GLY A 216 12.30 -20.89 -9.52
N LYS A 217 12.04 -20.01 -10.51
CA LYS A 217 13.06 -19.10 -11.04
C LYS A 217 12.47 -17.71 -11.22
N SER A 218 13.11 -16.72 -10.57
CA SER A 218 12.81 -15.28 -10.65
C SER A 218 11.31 -14.91 -10.54
N ASN A 219 10.85 -14.54 -9.35
CA ASN A 219 9.54 -13.91 -9.11
C ASN A 219 8.27 -14.68 -9.55
N GLN A 220 8.38 -15.88 -10.11
CA GLN A 220 7.31 -16.71 -10.64
C GLN A 220 7.55 -18.17 -10.24
N TYR A 221 6.47 -18.96 -10.15
CA TYR A 221 6.53 -20.39 -9.86
C TYR A 221 5.94 -21.17 -11.03
N ARG A 222 6.55 -22.31 -11.35
CA ARG A 222 6.05 -23.28 -12.34
C ARG A 222 5.98 -24.64 -11.68
N ILE A 223 4.84 -25.31 -11.82
CA ILE A 223 4.61 -26.68 -11.39
C ILE A 223 4.16 -27.47 -12.62
N SER A 224 4.80 -28.60 -12.90
CA SER A 224 4.40 -29.52 -13.97
C SER A 224 4.10 -30.91 -13.40
N TRP A 225 3.12 -31.60 -13.97
CA TRP A 225 2.75 -32.96 -13.60
C TRP A 225 2.13 -33.70 -14.80
N GLU A 226 2.02 -35.01 -14.71
CA GLU A 226 1.43 -35.84 -15.78
C GLU A 226 0.16 -36.54 -15.25
N VAL A 227 -0.90 -36.52 -16.04
CA VAL A 227 -2.14 -37.26 -15.75
C VAL A 227 -2.51 -38.06 -16.99
N GLU A 228 -2.55 -39.39 -16.88
CA GLU A 228 -2.93 -40.30 -17.97
C GLU A 228 -2.13 -40.09 -19.27
N GLY A 229 -0.82 -39.80 -19.17
CA GLY A 229 0.05 -39.55 -20.34
C GLY A 229 -0.01 -38.13 -20.90
N VAL A 230 -0.81 -37.24 -20.29
CA VAL A 230 -0.94 -35.83 -20.70
C VAL A 230 -0.18 -34.94 -19.72
N GLU A 231 0.82 -34.23 -20.24
CA GLU A 231 1.56 -33.22 -19.48
C GLU A 231 0.66 -32.02 -19.16
N ARG A 232 0.66 -31.61 -17.88
CA ARG A 232 -0.05 -30.46 -17.35
C ARG A 232 0.90 -29.52 -16.62
N GLN A 233 0.54 -28.24 -16.60
CA GLN A 233 1.33 -27.23 -15.91
C GLN A 233 0.48 -26.13 -15.25
N ALA A 234 1.01 -25.59 -14.15
CA ALA A 234 0.50 -24.43 -13.45
C ALA A 234 1.62 -23.38 -13.31
N VAL A 235 1.35 -22.15 -13.73
CA VAL A 235 2.26 -21.01 -13.61
C VAL A 235 1.67 -19.97 -12.68
N ILE A 236 2.41 -19.53 -11.68
CA ILE A 236 1.97 -18.53 -10.70
C ILE A 236 2.80 -17.26 -10.85
N GLY A 237 2.14 -16.11 -11.05
CA GLY A 237 2.79 -14.82 -11.27
C GLY A 237 1.91 -13.63 -10.93
N THR A 238 2.35 -12.41 -11.32
CA THR A 238 1.51 -11.21 -11.20
C THR A 238 0.89 -10.82 -12.52
N VAL A 239 -0.32 -10.24 -12.47
CA VAL A 239 -1.03 -9.74 -13.67
C VAL A 239 -0.16 -8.75 -14.44
N ASP A 240 0.53 -7.84 -13.76
CA ASP A 240 1.43 -6.87 -14.42
C ASP A 240 2.57 -7.55 -15.18
N SER A 241 3.20 -8.57 -14.59
CA SER A 241 4.27 -9.31 -15.27
C SER A 241 3.76 -10.09 -16.48
N PHE A 242 2.52 -10.58 -16.42
CA PHE A 242 1.87 -11.26 -17.53
C PHE A 242 1.56 -10.28 -18.66
N MET A 243 0.99 -9.12 -18.34
CA MET A 243 0.70 -8.05 -19.33
C MET A 243 1.97 -7.57 -20.03
N VAL A 244 3.11 -7.46 -19.34
CA VAL A 244 4.41 -7.16 -19.96
C VAL A 244 4.86 -8.25 -20.95
N ALA A 245 4.51 -9.51 -20.71
CA ALA A 245 4.88 -10.61 -21.60
C ALA A 245 4.15 -10.57 -22.94
N ILE A 246 2.95 -9.98 -22.97
CA ILE A 246 2.05 -9.97 -24.14
C ILE A 246 1.79 -8.57 -24.72
N GLY A 247 2.10 -7.49 -24.00
CA GLY A 247 1.87 -6.12 -24.46
C GLY A 247 3.02 -5.54 -25.27
N ASN A 248 2.86 -4.28 -25.71
CA ASN A 248 3.91 -3.53 -26.37
C ASN A 248 4.99 -3.14 -25.35
N LYS A 249 6.26 -3.47 -25.61
CA LYS A 249 7.38 -3.15 -24.70
C LYS A 249 8.05 -1.81 -25.02
N ASP A 250 7.71 -1.20 -26.15
CA ASP A 250 8.32 0.05 -26.62
C ASP A 250 7.66 1.31 -26.03
N VAL A 251 6.71 1.15 -25.11
CA VAL A 251 6.07 2.26 -24.38
C VAL A 251 7.01 2.80 -23.30
N SER A 252 7.41 4.06 -23.40
CA SER A 252 8.28 4.75 -22.43
C SER A 252 7.53 5.86 -21.67
N GLY A 253 7.91 6.13 -20.41
CA GLY A 253 7.34 7.22 -19.59
C GLY A 253 6.74 6.78 -18.24
N PRO A 254 6.21 7.73 -17.44
CA PRO A 254 5.52 7.44 -16.18
C PRO A 254 4.34 6.48 -16.38
N GLY A 255 4.09 5.59 -15.41
CA GLY A 255 2.97 4.63 -15.50
C GLY A 255 3.19 3.48 -16.48
N PHE A 256 4.44 3.04 -16.68
CA PHE A 256 4.83 1.97 -17.61
C PHE A 256 3.86 0.77 -17.64
N PHE A 257 3.52 0.19 -16.49
CA PHE A 257 2.61 -0.96 -16.43
C PHE A 257 1.21 -0.62 -16.92
N THR A 258 0.65 0.53 -16.52
CA THR A 258 -0.65 1.00 -16.99
C THR A 258 -0.66 1.17 -18.51
N ARG A 259 0.38 1.80 -19.08
CA ARG A 259 0.49 1.98 -20.54
C ARG A 259 0.63 0.66 -21.30
N ILE A 260 1.29 -0.33 -20.71
CA ILE A 260 1.34 -1.69 -21.26
C ILE A 260 -0.05 -2.31 -21.25
N VAL A 261 -0.79 -2.21 -20.16
CA VAL A 261 -2.15 -2.74 -20.04
C VAL A 261 -3.07 -2.04 -21.07
N GLU A 262 -2.97 -0.73 -21.22
CA GLU A 262 -3.67 0.06 -22.25
C GLU A 262 -3.29 -0.39 -23.68
N SER A 263 -2.01 -0.73 -23.92
CA SER A 263 -1.59 -1.28 -25.21
C SER A 263 -2.28 -2.62 -25.51
N VAL A 264 -2.45 -3.47 -24.50
CA VAL A 264 -3.19 -4.74 -24.65
C VAL A 264 -4.69 -4.47 -24.85
N ALA A 265 -5.27 -3.57 -24.05
CA ALA A 265 -6.68 -3.17 -24.16
C ALA A 265 -7.03 -2.55 -25.53
N SER A 266 -6.09 -1.84 -26.15
CA SER A 266 -6.23 -1.30 -27.52
C SER A 266 -6.05 -2.36 -28.62
N GLY A 267 -5.68 -3.60 -28.26
CA GLY A 267 -5.63 -4.75 -29.17
C GLY A 267 -4.24 -5.33 -29.43
N VAL A 268 -3.17 -4.80 -28.82
CA VAL A 268 -1.82 -5.36 -28.98
C VAL A 268 -1.65 -6.60 -28.11
N VAL A 269 -1.80 -7.79 -28.70
CA VAL A 269 -1.55 -9.08 -28.06
C VAL A 269 -0.41 -9.81 -28.78
N ASN A 270 0.80 -9.67 -28.27
CA ASN A 270 2.03 -10.21 -28.84
C ASN A 270 2.17 -11.71 -28.57
N THR A 271 1.50 -12.53 -29.37
CA THR A 271 1.63 -13.99 -29.39
C THR A 271 2.16 -14.47 -30.74
N ARG A 272 2.72 -15.69 -30.80
CA ARG A 272 2.87 -16.39 -32.08
C ARG A 272 1.48 -16.82 -32.61
N LYS A 273 1.40 -17.26 -33.87
CA LYS A 273 0.15 -17.72 -34.51
C LYS A 273 -0.58 -18.81 -33.71
N ASN A 274 0.17 -19.69 -33.04
CA ASN A 274 -0.33 -20.75 -32.17
C ASN A 274 -0.53 -20.32 -30.70
N GLY A 275 -0.60 -19.02 -30.42
CA GLY A 275 -0.78 -18.49 -29.07
C GLY A 275 0.47 -18.57 -28.18
N ALA A 276 1.63 -18.99 -28.71
CA ALA A 276 2.82 -19.13 -27.88
C ALA A 276 3.39 -17.79 -27.42
N ILE A 277 3.70 -17.69 -26.13
CA ILE A 277 4.39 -16.56 -25.49
C ILE A 277 5.61 -17.05 -24.71
N ARG A 278 6.49 -16.12 -24.31
CA ARG A 278 7.58 -16.41 -23.37
C ARG A 278 7.21 -15.86 -21.99
N TYR A 279 6.94 -16.75 -21.04
CA TYR A 279 6.54 -16.42 -19.68
C TYR A 279 7.06 -17.47 -18.69
N ALA A 280 7.46 -17.07 -17.48
CA ALA A 280 8.20 -17.95 -16.55
C ALA A 280 9.45 -18.58 -17.19
N GLN A 281 10.18 -17.78 -17.97
CA GLN A 281 11.41 -18.14 -18.70
C GLN A 281 11.27 -19.24 -19.76
N ASP A 282 10.06 -19.71 -20.00
CA ASP A 282 9.77 -20.82 -20.90
C ASP A 282 8.61 -20.46 -21.86
N ARG A 283 8.29 -21.38 -22.77
CA ARG A 283 7.19 -21.25 -23.72
C ARG A 283 5.88 -21.65 -23.04
N LEU A 284 4.88 -20.78 -23.13
CA LEU A 284 3.51 -21.02 -22.67
C LEU A 284 2.56 -20.86 -23.86
N LEU A 285 1.59 -21.78 -24.02
CA LEU A 285 0.58 -21.69 -25.07
C LEU A 285 -0.69 -21.06 -24.50
N LEU A 286 -1.09 -19.92 -25.07
CA LEU A 286 -2.39 -19.30 -24.81
C LEU A 286 -3.37 -19.78 -25.88
N ASN A 287 -4.12 -20.84 -25.60
CA ASN A 287 -5.10 -21.44 -26.49
C ASN A 287 -6.31 -21.96 -25.68
N LYS A 288 -7.26 -22.66 -26.32
CA LYS A 288 -8.47 -23.14 -25.63
C LYS A 288 -8.20 -24.18 -24.53
N GLU A 289 -7.03 -24.82 -24.50
CA GLU A 289 -6.61 -25.75 -23.45
C GLU A 289 -5.96 -25.01 -22.24
N CYS A 290 -5.81 -23.69 -22.32
CA CYS A 290 -5.30 -22.84 -21.24
C CYS A 290 -6.45 -22.17 -20.46
N MET A 291 -6.25 -22.01 -19.15
CA MET A 291 -7.10 -21.23 -18.25
C MET A 291 -6.27 -20.22 -17.47
N ILE A 292 -6.65 -18.94 -17.53
CA ILE A 292 -6.09 -17.92 -16.62
C ILE A 292 -6.99 -17.83 -15.39
N VAL A 293 -6.42 -17.95 -14.21
CA VAL A 293 -7.10 -17.78 -12.92
C VAL A 293 -6.58 -16.52 -12.25
N ILE A 294 -7.44 -15.55 -11.98
CA ILE A 294 -7.04 -14.28 -11.36
C ILE A 294 -7.63 -14.19 -9.96
N ASP A 295 -6.77 -14.31 -8.95
CA ASP A 295 -7.14 -14.15 -7.53
C ASP A 295 -7.08 -12.67 -7.10
N GLU A 296 -7.99 -12.30 -6.21
CA GLU A 296 -8.25 -10.92 -5.78
C GLU A 296 -8.56 -9.96 -6.96
N ALA A 297 -9.33 -10.45 -7.95
CA ALA A 297 -9.61 -9.72 -9.19
C ALA A 297 -10.40 -8.40 -9.01
N GLN A 298 -11.08 -8.19 -7.88
CA GLN A 298 -11.73 -6.93 -7.54
C GLN A 298 -10.74 -5.77 -7.30
N ASP A 299 -9.45 -6.07 -7.12
CA ASP A 299 -8.38 -5.07 -6.98
C ASP A 299 -7.83 -4.61 -8.34
N LEU A 300 -8.42 -5.07 -9.45
CA LEU A 300 -8.08 -4.65 -10.79
C LEU A 300 -9.02 -3.52 -11.25
N GLY A 301 -8.44 -2.52 -11.93
CA GLY A 301 -9.21 -1.49 -12.63
C GLY A 301 -9.84 -2.03 -13.92
N VAL A 302 -10.85 -1.34 -14.43
CA VAL A 302 -11.61 -1.77 -15.63
C VAL A 302 -10.70 -1.95 -16.86
N VAL A 303 -9.65 -1.14 -17.01
CA VAL A 303 -8.67 -1.29 -18.10
C VAL A 303 -8.01 -2.68 -18.16
N TYR A 304 -7.86 -3.35 -17.01
CA TYR A 304 -7.36 -4.73 -16.99
C TYR A 304 -8.40 -5.71 -17.52
N LEU A 305 -9.69 -5.50 -17.25
CA LEU A 305 -10.76 -6.30 -17.84
C LEU A 305 -10.76 -6.16 -19.36
N ASP A 306 -10.65 -4.93 -19.86
CA ASP A 306 -10.56 -4.69 -21.31
C ASP A 306 -9.37 -5.42 -21.93
N ALA A 307 -8.20 -5.32 -21.30
CA ALA A 307 -7.00 -6.05 -21.73
C ALA A 307 -7.22 -7.57 -21.70
N ILE A 308 -7.80 -8.12 -20.63
CA ILE A 308 -8.11 -9.55 -20.51
C ILE A 308 -9.05 -10.00 -21.64
N VAL A 309 -10.12 -9.23 -21.91
CA VAL A 309 -11.08 -9.52 -22.99
C VAL A 309 -10.40 -9.51 -24.36
N LYS A 310 -9.45 -8.60 -24.60
CA LYS A 310 -8.64 -8.62 -25.84
C LYS A 310 -7.77 -9.87 -25.95
N VAL A 311 -7.16 -10.32 -24.85
CA VAL A 311 -6.41 -11.58 -24.84
C VAL A 311 -7.32 -12.76 -25.13
N MET A 312 -8.49 -12.83 -24.49
CA MET A 312 -9.50 -13.87 -24.74
C MET A 312 -9.91 -13.89 -26.22
N ALA A 313 -10.22 -12.74 -26.81
CA ALA A 313 -10.59 -12.64 -28.22
C ALA A 313 -9.45 -13.02 -29.19
N ALA A 314 -8.20 -12.75 -28.81
CA ALA A 314 -7.03 -13.07 -29.65
C ALA A 314 -6.59 -14.55 -29.57
N THR A 315 -6.98 -15.27 -28.51
CA THR A 315 -6.40 -16.60 -28.20
C THR A 315 -7.41 -17.69 -27.82
N HIS A 316 -8.69 -17.32 -27.66
CA HIS A 316 -9.79 -18.19 -27.20
C HIS A 316 -9.60 -18.79 -25.80
N ILE A 317 -8.68 -18.25 -24.99
CA ILE A 317 -8.50 -18.71 -23.61
C ILE A 317 -9.76 -18.48 -22.76
N ASP A 318 -9.95 -19.32 -21.75
CA ASP A 318 -10.95 -19.07 -20.71
C ASP A 318 -10.30 -18.39 -19.50
N VAL A 319 -11.09 -17.59 -18.80
CA VAL A 319 -10.61 -16.80 -17.65
C VAL A 319 -11.51 -17.04 -16.45
N PHE A 320 -10.91 -17.31 -15.30
CA PHE A 320 -11.59 -17.48 -14.02
C PHE A 320 -11.19 -16.35 -13.07
N LEU A 321 -12.11 -15.40 -12.86
CA LEU A 321 -11.94 -14.32 -11.90
C LEU A 321 -12.53 -14.74 -10.56
N ILE A 322 -11.72 -14.68 -9.50
CA ILE A 322 -12.16 -14.93 -8.13
C ILE A 322 -11.77 -13.76 -7.23
N GLY A 323 -12.67 -13.41 -6.31
CA GLY A 323 -12.47 -12.22 -5.49
C GLY A 323 -13.60 -11.98 -4.52
N ASP A 324 -13.47 -10.87 -3.78
CA ASP A 324 -14.49 -10.38 -2.87
C ASP A 324 -14.65 -8.88 -3.04
N LYS A 325 -15.76 -8.45 -3.65
CA LYS A 325 -16.10 -7.04 -3.83
C LYS A 325 -16.01 -6.24 -2.51
N MET A 326 -16.37 -6.82 -1.35
CA MET A 326 -16.22 -6.17 -0.03
C MET A 326 -14.79 -6.12 0.50
N GLN A 327 -13.80 -6.60 -0.24
CA GLN A 327 -12.39 -6.44 0.08
C GLN A 327 -11.66 -5.64 -1.00
N SER A 328 -12.37 -4.88 -1.84
CA SER A 328 -11.71 -4.08 -2.87
C SER A 328 -10.88 -2.98 -2.24
N ILE A 329 -9.61 -2.92 -2.64
CA ILE A 329 -8.73 -1.78 -2.31
C ILE A 329 -8.93 -0.61 -3.29
N LEU A 330 -9.70 -0.82 -4.36
CA LEU A 330 -10.13 0.22 -5.28
C LEU A 330 -11.53 0.69 -4.88
N GLY A 331 -11.83 1.95 -5.17
CA GLY A 331 -13.22 2.42 -5.15
C GLY A 331 -14.03 1.80 -6.30
N SER A 332 -15.24 2.30 -6.49
CA SER A 332 -15.92 2.12 -7.78
C SER A 332 -15.34 3.15 -8.75
N PRO A 333 -14.90 2.78 -9.98
CA PRO A 333 -15.13 1.50 -10.68
C PRO A 333 -13.95 0.50 -10.61
N ASN A 334 -14.28 -0.79 -10.42
CA ASN A 334 -13.37 -1.94 -10.51
C ASN A 334 -13.99 -3.10 -11.32
N VAL A 335 -13.20 -4.14 -11.62
CA VAL A 335 -13.63 -5.29 -12.44
C VAL A 335 -14.93 -5.93 -11.95
N PHE A 336 -15.09 -6.13 -10.63
CA PHE A 336 -16.28 -6.78 -10.08
C PHE A 336 -17.52 -5.90 -10.22
N THR A 337 -17.41 -4.62 -9.87
CA THR A 337 -18.53 -3.66 -10.04
C THR A 337 -18.93 -3.48 -11.51
N HIS A 338 -17.98 -3.61 -12.44
CA HIS A 338 -18.26 -3.51 -13.87
C HIS A 338 -19.01 -4.74 -14.39
N LEU A 339 -18.54 -5.95 -14.06
CA LEU A 339 -19.16 -7.22 -14.49
C LEU A 339 -20.53 -7.49 -13.85
N GLU A 340 -20.91 -6.77 -12.80
CA GLU A 340 -22.27 -6.85 -12.24
C GLU A 340 -23.31 -6.24 -13.17
N THR A 341 -22.96 -5.15 -13.84
CA THR A 341 -23.91 -4.30 -14.59
C THR A 341 -23.70 -4.31 -16.09
N ASN A 342 -22.59 -4.88 -16.57
CA ASN A 342 -22.23 -4.91 -17.99
C ASN A 342 -21.97 -6.34 -18.48
N ASP A 343 -22.41 -6.62 -19.70
CA ASP A 343 -22.03 -7.81 -20.45
C ASP A 343 -20.81 -7.51 -21.34
N LEU A 344 -20.19 -8.57 -21.85
CA LEU A 344 -19.00 -8.48 -22.71
C LEU A 344 -19.31 -9.05 -24.10
N PRO A 345 -18.91 -8.36 -25.19
CA PRO A 345 -19.18 -8.83 -26.54
C PRO A 345 -18.39 -10.11 -26.85
N ASN A 346 -19.05 -11.12 -27.41
CA ASN A 346 -18.46 -12.40 -27.83
C ASN A 346 -17.75 -13.21 -26.72
N VAL A 347 -18.03 -12.90 -25.46
CA VAL A 347 -17.54 -13.64 -24.28
C VAL A 347 -18.76 -14.12 -23.50
N ASP A 348 -18.83 -15.41 -23.22
CA ASP A 348 -19.84 -15.94 -22.31
C ASP A 348 -19.45 -15.65 -20.86
N ILE A 349 -20.36 -15.12 -20.05
CA ILE A 349 -20.07 -14.77 -18.65
C ILE A 349 -20.87 -15.67 -17.72
N VAL A 350 -20.15 -16.51 -16.98
CA VAL A 350 -20.74 -17.39 -15.97
C VAL A 350 -20.50 -16.77 -14.59
N LYS A 351 -21.56 -16.22 -14.00
CA LYS A 351 -21.52 -15.58 -12.67
C LYS A 351 -21.86 -16.59 -11.58
N ASP A 352 -21.05 -16.63 -10.53
CA ASP A 352 -21.26 -17.42 -9.31
C ASP A 352 -21.18 -16.51 -8.09
N VAL A 353 -22.29 -16.36 -7.39
CA VAL A 353 -22.36 -15.69 -6.08
C VAL A 353 -22.54 -16.79 -5.04
N GLY A 354 -21.42 -17.34 -4.59
CA GLY A 354 -21.42 -18.44 -3.64
C GLY A 354 -21.98 -18.04 -2.27
N ARG A 355 -22.26 -19.04 -1.41
CA ARG A 355 -22.60 -18.78 -0.01
C ARG A 355 -21.42 -18.13 0.72
N ASN A 356 -21.69 -17.10 1.52
CA ASN A 356 -20.69 -16.43 2.34
C ASN A 356 -20.44 -17.18 3.66
N LEU A 357 -20.13 -18.47 3.55
CA LEU A 357 -19.82 -19.34 4.68
C LEU A 357 -18.35 -19.18 5.07
N CYS A 358 -18.08 -18.34 6.08
CA CYS A 358 -16.75 -18.12 6.60
C CYS A 358 -16.23 -19.37 7.33
N ARG A 359 -15.06 -19.85 6.91
CA ARG A 359 -14.35 -20.99 7.52
C ARG A 359 -13.17 -20.54 8.40
N ARG A 360 -12.86 -19.23 8.40
CA ARG A 360 -11.68 -18.65 9.06
C ARG A 360 -11.88 -18.49 10.57
N PHE A 361 -13.02 -17.94 10.96
CA PHE A 361 -13.43 -17.83 12.35
C PHE A 361 -14.74 -18.60 12.52
N ARG A 362 -14.90 -19.25 13.67
CA ARG A 362 -16.01 -20.16 13.94
C ARG A 362 -16.82 -19.77 15.17
N ASP A 363 -16.37 -18.77 15.93
CA ASP A 363 -17.12 -18.27 17.08
C ASP A 363 -18.45 -17.68 16.60
N PRO A 364 -19.59 -18.18 17.09
CA PRO A 364 -20.92 -17.76 16.63
C PRO A 364 -21.22 -16.30 16.96
N ARG A 365 -20.44 -15.63 17.82
CA ARG A 365 -20.56 -14.20 18.11
C ARG A 365 -19.89 -13.32 17.06
N LEU A 366 -18.87 -13.83 16.37
CA LEU A 366 -18.07 -13.04 15.43
C LEU A 366 -18.81 -12.75 14.12
N ALA A 367 -19.58 -13.70 13.58
CA ALA A 367 -20.35 -13.43 12.35
C ALA A 367 -21.44 -12.38 12.55
N PRO A 368 -22.31 -12.47 13.59
CA PRO A 368 -23.26 -11.39 13.92
C PRO A 368 -22.58 -10.05 14.14
N PHE A 369 -21.45 -10.02 14.85
CA PHE A 369 -20.65 -8.81 15.04
C PHE A 369 -20.22 -8.21 13.69
N VAL A 370 -19.56 -8.98 12.82
CA VAL A 370 -19.12 -8.48 11.50
C VAL A 370 -20.30 -8.01 10.66
N ASN A 371 -21.41 -8.75 10.67
CA ASN A 371 -22.63 -8.39 9.94
C ASN A 371 -23.32 -7.12 10.47
N SER A 372 -23.14 -6.79 11.75
CA SER A 372 -23.67 -5.56 12.34
C SER A 372 -22.86 -4.31 11.99
N ILE A 373 -21.56 -4.47 11.73
CA ILE A 373 -20.66 -3.35 11.40
C ILE A 373 -20.38 -3.19 9.91
N VAL A 374 -20.58 -4.23 9.09
CA VAL A 374 -20.38 -4.20 7.63
C VAL A 374 -21.72 -4.36 6.91
N PRO A 375 -22.15 -3.39 6.08
CA PRO A 375 -23.47 -3.40 5.43
C PRO A 375 -23.49 -4.19 4.12
N PHE A 376 -23.32 -5.52 4.17
CA PHE A 376 -23.27 -6.38 2.97
C PHE A 376 -24.45 -6.20 2.00
N ASN A 377 -25.67 -6.07 2.54
CA ASN A 377 -26.89 -5.91 1.75
C ASN A 377 -26.88 -4.65 0.88
N ARG A 378 -26.24 -3.56 1.33
CA ARG A 378 -26.10 -2.31 0.55
C ARG A 378 -25.35 -2.54 -0.76
N PHE A 379 -24.48 -3.54 -0.78
CA PHE A 379 -23.68 -3.93 -1.94
C PHE A 379 -24.23 -5.17 -2.65
N GLY A 380 -25.46 -5.60 -2.35
CA GLY A 380 -26.05 -6.79 -2.98
C GLY A 380 -25.32 -8.09 -2.66
N LEU A 381 -24.65 -8.17 -1.50
CA LEU A 381 -23.87 -9.33 -1.09
C LEU A 381 -24.51 -10.02 0.12
N PRO A 382 -24.40 -11.37 0.20
CA PRO A 382 -24.88 -12.10 1.37
C PRO A 382 -24.03 -11.79 2.60
N ALA A 383 -24.70 -11.66 3.75
CA ALA A 383 -24.07 -11.55 5.06
C ALA A 383 -23.20 -12.78 5.38
N ILE A 384 -22.22 -12.64 6.28
CA ILE A 384 -21.37 -13.77 6.69
C ILE A 384 -22.18 -14.78 7.48
N GLU A 385 -22.03 -16.04 7.11
CA GLU A 385 -22.48 -17.21 7.86
C GLU A 385 -21.27 -17.95 8.43
N VAL A 386 -21.45 -18.62 9.57
CA VAL A 386 -20.47 -19.57 10.13
C VAL A 386 -21.17 -20.89 10.40
N ASP A 387 -20.48 -21.99 10.19
CA ASP A 387 -21.01 -23.31 10.53
C ASP A 387 -20.83 -23.54 12.03
N ALA A 388 -21.91 -23.38 12.80
CA ALA A 388 -21.91 -23.58 14.25
C ALA A 388 -21.86 -25.07 14.66
N THR A 389 -21.96 -26.00 13.70
CA THR A 389 -22.16 -27.44 13.98
C THR A 389 -20.89 -28.28 14.06
N GLN A 390 -19.73 -27.74 13.66
CA GLN A 390 -18.46 -28.32 14.11
C GLN A 390 -18.17 -27.75 15.49
N GLU A 391 -18.42 -28.53 16.55
CA GLU A 391 -17.89 -28.26 17.89
C GLU A 391 -16.49 -27.67 17.75
N VAL A 392 -16.22 -26.58 18.47
CA VAL A 392 -14.86 -26.07 18.65
C VAL A 392 -14.06 -27.28 19.10
N ASP A 393 -13.26 -27.85 18.18
CA ASP A 393 -12.60 -29.16 18.30
C ASP A 393 -12.36 -29.49 19.78
N ALA A 394 -12.83 -30.63 20.32
CA ALA A 394 -12.53 -31.02 21.70
C ALA A 394 -11.03 -30.83 22.08
N PRO A 395 -10.06 -31.03 21.17
CA PRO A 395 -8.66 -30.62 21.37
C PRO A 395 -8.45 -29.12 21.66
N HIS A 396 -9.20 -28.23 21.02
CA HIS A 396 -9.12 -26.77 21.14
C HIS A 396 -9.67 -26.24 22.46
N GLN A 397 -10.82 -26.73 22.93
CA GLN A 397 -11.33 -26.39 24.27
C GLN A 397 -10.41 -26.99 25.34
N TYR A 398 -9.95 -28.24 25.13
CA TYR A 398 -8.90 -28.83 25.95
C TYR A 398 -7.65 -27.95 26.00
N PHE A 399 -7.15 -27.42 24.88
CA PHE A 399 -5.97 -26.54 24.89
C PHE A 399 -6.25 -25.20 25.58
N LEU A 400 -7.45 -24.61 25.45
CA LEU A 400 -7.82 -23.38 26.17
C LEU A 400 -7.86 -23.62 27.68
N ASP A 401 -8.56 -24.66 28.11
CA ASP A 401 -8.66 -25.06 29.52
C ASP A 401 -7.28 -25.45 30.08
N LYS A 402 -6.44 -26.07 29.24
CA LYS A 402 -5.04 -26.37 29.57
C LYS A 402 -4.17 -25.11 29.65
N PHE A 403 -4.30 -24.12 28.77
CA PHE A 403 -3.50 -22.88 28.86
C PHE A 403 -3.89 -22.01 30.06
N GLU A 404 -5.09 -22.21 30.64
CA GLU A 404 -5.51 -21.59 31.90
C GLU A 404 -5.17 -22.43 33.15
N ASP A 405 -4.78 -23.71 33.01
CA ASP A 405 -4.29 -24.56 34.11
C ASP A 405 -2.82 -24.23 34.45
N PRO A 406 -2.50 -23.72 35.66
CA PRO A 406 -1.14 -23.38 36.06
C PRO A 406 -0.14 -24.55 35.96
N ARG A 407 -0.61 -25.79 36.14
CA ARG A 407 0.23 -27.00 36.03
C ARG A 407 0.55 -27.34 34.59
N TYR A 408 -0.34 -27.01 33.65
CA TYR A 408 -0.06 -27.18 32.23
C TYR A 408 0.79 -26.03 31.68
N GLN A 409 0.75 -24.82 32.24
CA GLN A 409 1.72 -23.78 31.92
C GLN A 409 3.16 -24.23 32.26
N GLU A 410 3.36 -25.00 33.35
CA GLU A 410 4.64 -25.64 33.68
C GLU A 410 5.01 -26.81 32.75
N VAL A 411 4.03 -27.55 32.22
CA VAL A 411 4.24 -28.67 31.27
C VAL A 411 4.36 -28.20 29.81
N ALA A 412 3.76 -27.06 29.43
CA ALA A 412 3.92 -26.42 28.13
C ALA A 412 5.37 -25.96 27.90
N LEU A 413 6.16 -25.78 28.97
CA LEU A 413 7.61 -25.61 28.87
C LEU A 413 8.37 -26.91 28.52
N ARG A 414 7.70 -28.07 28.52
CA ARG A 414 8.20 -29.38 28.08
C ARG A 414 7.67 -29.81 26.69
N ASP A 415 6.73 -29.06 26.11
CA ASP A 415 6.20 -29.25 24.74
C ASP A 415 7.32 -29.14 23.71
N GLU A 416 7.35 -29.95 22.66
CA GLU A 416 8.49 -29.98 21.73
C GLU A 416 8.64 -28.69 20.90
N TYR A 417 7.53 -27.98 20.61
CA TYR A 417 7.54 -26.68 19.94
C TYR A 417 7.97 -25.57 20.89
N TRP A 418 7.39 -25.46 22.09
CA TRP A 418 7.82 -24.45 23.06
C TRP A 418 9.20 -24.76 23.64
N ALA A 419 9.56 -26.02 23.80
CA ALA A 419 10.91 -26.45 24.11
C ALA A 419 11.85 -26.21 22.94
N SER A 420 11.42 -26.22 21.67
CA SER A 420 12.26 -25.77 20.55
C SER A 420 12.37 -24.24 20.50
N VAL A 421 11.31 -23.48 20.81
CA VAL A 421 11.33 -22.02 20.98
C VAL A 421 12.23 -21.62 22.15
N VAL A 422 12.26 -22.41 23.23
CA VAL A 422 13.10 -22.19 24.42
C VAL A 422 14.52 -22.72 24.23
N ARG A 423 14.71 -23.87 23.55
CA ARG A 423 16.05 -24.44 23.19
C ARG A 423 16.72 -23.65 22.07
N HIS A 424 15.92 -23.07 21.15
CA HIS A 424 16.37 -22.22 20.04
C HIS A 424 15.95 -20.77 20.24
N ARG A 425 15.94 -20.29 21.48
CA ARG A 425 15.52 -18.93 21.85
C ARG A 425 16.34 -17.85 21.16
N GLU A 426 17.55 -18.17 20.69
CA GLU A 426 18.38 -17.33 19.84
C GLU A 426 17.69 -16.93 18.50
N ARG A 427 16.74 -17.74 18.01
CA ARG A 427 15.94 -17.44 16.81
C ARG A 427 14.82 -16.41 17.07
N TYR A 428 14.39 -16.23 18.31
CA TYR A 428 13.30 -15.33 18.72
C TYR A 428 13.85 -14.04 19.40
N HIS A 429 14.56 -13.22 18.62
CA HIS A 429 15.22 -12.00 19.11
C HIS A 429 14.44 -10.70 18.83
N GLU A 430 13.46 -10.75 17.94
CA GLU A 430 12.56 -9.65 17.58
C GLU A 430 11.12 -10.07 17.86
N PHE A 431 10.51 -9.49 18.90
CA PHE A 431 9.15 -9.88 19.33
C PHE A 431 8.05 -9.20 18.51
N VAL A 432 8.36 -8.06 17.89
CA VAL A 432 7.43 -7.26 17.09
C VAL A 432 8.18 -6.73 15.87
N ARG A 433 7.63 -6.93 14.67
CA ARG A 433 8.15 -6.40 13.40
C ARG A 433 7.10 -5.48 12.77
N VAL A 434 7.49 -4.24 12.48
CA VAL A 434 6.66 -3.30 11.72
C VAL A 434 6.98 -3.46 10.24
N HIS A 435 5.99 -3.85 9.44
CA HIS A 435 6.16 -3.91 7.98
C HIS A 435 5.62 -2.64 7.34
N ARG A 436 6.39 -2.05 6.43
CA ARG A 436 5.95 -0.98 5.54
C ARG A 436 6.25 -1.37 4.11
N SER A 437 5.25 -1.30 3.24
CA SER A 437 5.45 -1.45 1.81
C SER A 437 5.89 -0.13 1.20
N ASP A 438 6.97 -0.16 0.44
CA ASP A 438 7.27 0.86 -0.56
C ASP A 438 6.21 0.77 -1.68
N GLU A 439 5.78 1.91 -2.25
CA GLU A 439 4.70 2.01 -3.24
C GLU A 439 4.74 0.88 -4.30
N GLY A 440 3.70 0.05 -4.33
CA GLY A 440 3.54 -1.06 -5.29
C GLY A 440 4.38 -2.32 -5.02
N LYS A 441 5.15 -2.40 -3.93
CA LYS A 441 5.96 -3.58 -3.58
C LYS A 441 5.40 -4.36 -2.42
N SER A 442 5.62 -5.66 -2.47
CA SER A 442 5.26 -6.56 -1.39
C SER A 442 6.27 -6.53 -0.25
N ILE A 443 5.74 -6.64 0.97
CA ILE A 443 6.52 -6.84 2.18
C ILE A 443 6.99 -8.29 2.27
N ASP A 444 8.20 -8.51 2.78
CA ASP A 444 8.72 -9.85 3.03
C ASP A 444 8.28 -10.34 4.41
N LEU A 445 7.25 -11.17 4.42
CA LEU A 445 6.66 -11.68 5.66
C LEU A 445 7.54 -12.72 6.37
N LEU A 446 8.55 -13.29 5.69
CA LEU A 446 9.48 -14.26 6.29
C LEU A 446 10.32 -13.62 7.39
N GLU A 447 10.62 -12.32 7.28
CA GLU A 447 11.35 -11.56 8.31
C GLU A 447 10.64 -11.52 9.67
N SER A 448 9.35 -11.88 9.71
CA SER A 448 8.52 -11.85 10.91
C SER A 448 7.76 -13.16 11.11
N GLU A 449 8.32 -14.28 10.64
CA GLU A 449 7.79 -15.61 10.90
C GLU A 449 7.65 -15.87 12.41
N HIS A 450 8.61 -15.37 13.18
CA HIS A 450 8.74 -15.58 14.62
C HIS A 450 8.41 -14.33 15.47
N ALA A 451 7.78 -13.30 14.87
CA ALA A 451 7.46 -12.03 15.52
C ALA A 451 5.97 -11.66 15.36
N ALA A 452 5.44 -10.89 16.31
CA ALA A 452 4.15 -10.22 16.12
C ALA A 452 4.28 -9.18 14.98
N ARG A 453 3.29 -9.13 14.09
CA ARG A 453 3.34 -8.29 12.88
C ARG A 453 2.48 -7.06 13.06
N ILE A 454 3.06 -5.90 12.80
CA ILE A 454 2.30 -4.65 12.63
C ILE A 454 2.19 -4.40 11.13
N LEU A 455 0.96 -4.49 10.61
CA LEU A 455 0.61 -4.35 9.19
C LEU A 455 -0.44 -3.25 9.02
N SER A 456 -0.46 -2.60 7.85
CA SER A 456 -1.63 -1.82 7.44
C SER A 456 -2.82 -2.74 7.12
N ILE A 457 -4.04 -2.21 7.08
CA ILE A 457 -5.24 -2.95 6.67
C ILE A 457 -5.01 -3.59 5.29
N HIS A 458 -4.51 -2.81 4.33
CA HIS A 458 -4.19 -3.27 2.97
C HIS A 458 -3.19 -4.44 2.96
N ALA A 459 -2.08 -4.33 3.69
CA ALA A 459 -1.04 -5.37 3.74
C ALA A 459 -1.48 -6.64 4.51
N SER A 460 -2.51 -6.53 5.36
CA SER A 460 -3.09 -7.66 6.09
C SER A 460 -4.05 -8.51 5.26
N LYS A 461 -4.50 -8.01 4.09
CA LYS A 461 -5.40 -8.73 3.19
C LYS A 461 -4.79 -10.08 2.79
N GLY A 462 -5.64 -11.09 2.59
CA GLY A 462 -5.22 -12.48 2.40
C GLY A 462 -4.66 -13.20 3.64
N SER A 463 -4.13 -12.50 4.66
CA SER A 463 -3.49 -13.13 5.83
C SER A 463 -4.44 -13.24 7.04
N GLY A 464 -4.68 -14.46 7.54
CA GLY A 464 -5.45 -14.70 8.77
C GLY A 464 -4.55 -15.00 9.98
N ARG A 465 -4.90 -14.50 11.18
CA ARG A 465 -4.14 -14.71 12.44
C ARG A 465 -5.01 -15.19 13.58
N ALA A 466 -4.45 -15.98 14.49
CA ALA A 466 -5.17 -16.44 15.68
C ALA A 466 -5.74 -15.26 16.49
N VAL A 467 -4.90 -14.25 16.74
CA VAL A 467 -5.27 -13.03 17.48
C VAL A 467 -4.94 -11.82 16.61
N VAL A 468 -5.84 -10.85 16.57
CA VAL A 468 -5.66 -9.59 15.83
C VAL A 468 -5.97 -8.41 16.76
N PHE A 469 -5.09 -7.42 16.74
CA PHE A 469 -5.32 -6.10 17.34
C PHE A 469 -5.52 -5.11 16.21
N VAL A 470 -6.67 -4.46 16.16
CA VAL A 470 -6.94 -3.35 15.24
C VAL A 470 -6.89 -2.06 16.05
N LEU A 471 -5.94 -1.20 15.75
CA LEU A 471 -5.73 0.06 16.46
C LEU A 471 -6.03 1.23 15.52
N GLY A 472 -6.70 2.27 16.03
CA GLY A 472 -6.98 3.49 15.25
C GLY A 472 -8.00 3.29 14.13
N LEU A 473 -8.96 2.38 14.32
CA LEU A 473 -10.08 2.21 13.40
C LEU A 473 -11.10 3.34 13.62
N GLU A 474 -10.87 4.47 12.96
CA GLU A 474 -11.67 5.69 13.06
C GLU A 474 -12.07 6.16 11.66
N GLU A 475 -13.25 6.78 11.54
CA GLU A 475 -13.78 7.32 10.29
C GLU A 475 -12.76 8.24 9.61
N ARG A 476 -12.11 9.12 10.38
CA ARG A 476 -11.08 10.03 9.89
C ARG A 476 -9.94 9.29 9.19
N VAL A 477 -9.45 8.20 9.79
CA VAL A 477 -8.34 7.40 9.26
C VAL A 477 -8.77 6.65 8.00
N LEU A 478 -10.00 6.13 7.97
CA LEU A 478 -10.55 5.43 6.81
C LEU A 478 -10.78 6.38 5.62
N ARG A 479 -11.25 7.61 5.87
CA ARG A 479 -11.43 8.67 4.87
C ARG A 479 -10.13 9.21 4.27
N LEU A 480 -8.97 8.92 4.86
CA LEU A 480 -7.69 9.19 4.19
C LEU A 480 -7.49 8.31 2.95
N PHE A 481 -8.20 7.19 2.88
CA PHE A 481 -8.08 6.20 1.81
C PHE A 481 -9.37 6.01 1.01
N SER A 482 -10.50 6.56 1.44
CA SER A 482 -11.80 6.46 0.74
C SER A 482 -12.28 7.85 0.32
N ASP A 483 -13.20 7.91 -0.63
CA ASP A 483 -13.71 9.18 -1.14
C ASP A 483 -14.76 9.74 -0.15
N GLU A 484 -15.63 8.86 0.34
CA GLU A 484 -16.68 9.22 1.28
C GLU A 484 -16.99 8.12 2.30
N THR A 485 -17.59 8.51 3.43
CA THR A 485 -18.04 7.57 4.46
C THR A 485 -19.10 6.65 3.87
N GLY A 486 -18.85 5.34 3.96
CA GLY A 486 -19.77 4.30 3.49
C GLY A 486 -19.68 3.97 2.00
N ASP A 487 -18.73 4.53 1.25
CA ASP A 487 -18.42 4.02 -0.09
C ASP A 487 -17.85 2.58 -0.03
N LEU A 488 -17.67 1.95 -1.19
CA LEU A 488 -17.17 0.58 -1.26
C LEU A 488 -15.80 0.43 -0.59
N LYS A 489 -14.92 1.42 -0.71
CA LYS A 489 -13.54 1.33 -0.23
C LYS A 489 -13.49 1.52 1.28
N TYR A 490 -14.23 2.48 1.82
CA TYR A 490 -14.45 2.71 3.25
C TYR A 490 -14.94 1.44 3.93
N GLU A 491 -16.01 0.84 3.40
CA GLU A 491 -16.60 -0.38 3.94
C GLU A 491 -15.68 -1.59 3.77
N SER A 492 -14.91 -1.64 2.68
CA SER A 492 -13.91 -2.69 2.46
C SER A 492 -12.76 -2.62 3.47
N LEU A 493 -12.32 -1.42 3.87
CA LEU A 493 -11.28 -1.26 4.87
C LEU A 493 -11.73 -1.75 6.25
N ILE A 494 -12.96 -1.41 6.66
CA ILE A 494 -13.57 -1.93 7.90
C ILE A 494 -13.66 -3.46 7.80
N HIS A 495 -14.24 -3.97 6.72
CA HIS A 495 -14.44 -5.40 6.52
C HIS A 495 -13.14 -6.19 6.54
N VAL A 496 -12.09 -5.72 5.86
CA VAL A 496 -10.78 -6.38 5.89
C VAL A 496 -10.23 -6.38 7.32
N ALA A 497 -10.24 -5.24 8.02
CA ALA A 497 -9.69 -5.10 9.37
C ALA A 497 -10.31 -6.08 10.37
N VAL A 498 -11.64 -6.22 10.34
CA VAL A 498 -12.41 -7.04 11.28
C VAL A 498 -12.59 -8.49 10.85
N THR A 499 -12.00 -8.93 9.73
CA THR A 499 -12.11 -10.33 9.27
C THR A 499 -10.77 -11.07 9.27
N ARG A 500 -9.69 -10.47 9.78
CA ARG A 500 -8.37 -11.12 9.82
C ARG A 500 -8.22 -12.15 10.94
N MET A 501 -9.02 -12.06 12.00
CA MET A 501 -8.91 -12.96 13.15
C MET A 501 -9.44 -14.36 12.84
N LYS A 502 -8.85 -15.35 13.51
CA LYS A 502 -9.34 -16.73 13.58
C LYS A 502 -9.99 -17.02 14.95
N ARG A 503 -9.51 -16.37 16.03
CA ARG A 503 -9.99 -16.60 17.42
C ARG A 503 -10.42 -15.31 18.13
N LYS A 504 -9.50 -14.37 18.36
CA LYS A 504 -9.77 -13.14 19.14
C LYS A 504 -9.49 -11.88 18.33
N LEU A 505 -10.40 -10.92 18.42
CA LEU A 505 -10.27 -9.58 17.86
C LEU A 505 -10.27 -8.57 19.01
N TYR A 506 -9.24 -7.73 19.09
CA TYR A 506 -9.18 -6.59 20.00
C TYR A 506 -9.27 -5.31 19.19
N LEU A 507 -10.20 -4.42 19.54
CA LEU A 507 -10.40 -3.14 18.88
C LEU A 507 -9.93 -2.01 19.80
N GLY A 508 -8.85 -1.35 19.41
CA GLY A 508 -8.43 -0.07 19.98
C GLY A 508 -9.23 1.04 19.33
N ILE A 509 -10.32 1.44 19.98
CA ILE A 509 -11.23 2.47 19.49
C ILE A 509 -10.75 3.84 19.98
N GLY A 510 -10.77 4.82 19.08
CA GLY A 510 -10.56 6.22 19.39
C GLY A 510 -11.48 6.75 20.46
N LYS A 511 -11.12 7.89 21.05
CA LYS A 511 -11.94 8.58 22.06
C LYS A 511 -13.08 9.40 21.45
N THR A 512 -13.05 9.65 20.14
CA THR A 512 -14.04 10.45 19.42
C THR A 512 -15.23 9.60 18.98
N VAL A 513 -16.45 10.16 19.08
CA VAL A 513 -17.67 9.51 18.58
C VAL A 513 -17.80 9.79 17.08
N ASP A 514 -17.44 8.82 16.25
CA ASP A 514 -17.52 8.85 14.77
C ASP A 514 -18.45 7.76 14.21
N ASP A 515 -18.50 7.57 12.89
CA ASP A 515 -19.27 6.47 12.27
C ASP A 515 -18.91 5.08 12.83
N VAL A 516 -17.61 4.74 12.90
CA VAL A 516 -17.14 3.44 13.40
C VAL A 516 -17.58 3.22 14.84
N ARG A 517 -17.41 4.24 15.71
CA ARG A 517 -17.82 4.16 17.10
C ARG A 517 -19.33 3.94 17.23
N ARG A 518 -20.15 4.64 16.44
CA ARG A 518 -21.61 4.47 16.45
C ARG A 518 -22.03 3.05 16.09
N ARG A 519 -21.37 2.42 15.11
CA ARG A 519 -21.61 1.01 14.76
C ARG A 519 -21.25 0.08 15.93
N LEU A 520 -20.11 0.34 16.59
CA LEU A 520 -19.63 -0.46 17.72
C LEU A 520 -20.49 -0.29 18.98
N ASP A 521 -21.07 0.89 19.22
CA ASP A 521 -21.98 1.12 20.35
C ASP A 521 -23.29 0.33 20.20
N GLY A 522 -23.67 -0.07 18.98
CA GLY A 522 -24.78 -0.98 18.70
C GLY A 522 -24.43 -2.47 18.83
N CYS A 523 -23.17 -2.81 19.14
CA CYS A 523 -22.69 -4.18 19.23
C CYS A 523 -22.54 -4.64 20.69
N GLU A 524 -22.72 -5.94 20.93
CA GLU A 524 -22.42 -6.55 22.22
C GLU A 524 -20.89 -6.75 22.39
N VAL A 525 -20.20 -5.72 22.89
CA VAL A 525 -18.74 -5.73 23.11
C VAL A 525 -18.37 -5.57 24.59
N GLU A 526 -17.49 -6.43 25.07
CA GLU A 526 -16.93 -6.32 26.44
C GLU A 526 -16.00 -5.11 26.53
N ARG A 527 -16.38 -4.12 27.36
CA ARG A 527 -15.57 -2.93 27.61
C ARG A 527 -14.61 -3.19 28.77
N ALA A 528 -13.32 -2.88 28.60
CA ALA A 528 -12.38 -2.84 29.71
C ALA A 528 -12.81 -1.75 30.72
N ALA A 529 -13.10 -2.12 31.96
CA ALA A 529 -13.63 -1.22 32.99
C ALA A 529 -12.57 -0.25 33.55
N GLY A 530 -13.03 0.95 34.00
CA GLY A 530 -12.31 1.76 35.01
C GLY A 530 -11.45 2.94 34.54
N ILE A 531 -11.68 3.53 33.36
CA ILE A 531 -10.83 4.63 32.85
C ILE A 531 -11.49 6.01 33.09
N ARG A 532 -10.84 6.87 33.89
CA ARG A 532 -11.19 8.31 34.04
C ARG A 532 -11.20 8.97 32.65
N PRO A 533 -12.27 9.68 32.24
CA PRO A 533 -12.27 10.44 30.99
C PRO A 533 -11.09 11.42 30.97
N LEU A 534 -10.25 11.35 29.94
CA LEU A 534 -9.08 12.23 29.82
C LEU A 534 -9.48 13.49 29.04
N ILE A 535 -9.41 14.65 29.68
CA ILE A 535 -9.58 15.94 29.03
C ILE A 535 -8.24 16.35 28.39
N TYR A 536 -8.28 16.87 27.17
CA TYR A 536 -7.08 17.37 26.51
C TYR A 536 -6.78 18.81 26.94
N GLY A 537 -5.50 19.15 27.03
CA GLY A 537 -5.07 20.52 27.32
C GLY A 537 -5.26 21.47 26.14
N ALA A 538 -5.02 22.77 26.39
CA ALA A 538 -5.14 23.82 25.37
C ALA A 538 -4.17 23.70 24.18
N GLY A 539 -3.19 22.80 24.25
CA GLY A 539 -2.16 22.59 23.23
C GLY A 539 -2.62 21.69 22.09
N VAL A 540 -2.64 22.21 20.87
CA VAL A 540 -2.85 21.44 19.65
C VAL A 540 -1.67 21.61 18.69
N LYS A 541 -1.25 20.50 18.09
CA LYS A 541 -0.25 20.47 17.04
C LYS A 541 -0.91 20.86 15.72
N LEU A 542 -0.29 21.76 14.96
CA LEU A 542 -0.80 22.19 13.66
C LEU A 542 -1.02 21.00 12.72
N GLU A 543 -0.12 20.03 12.78
CA GLU A 543 -0.19 18.79 12.00
C GLU A 543 -1.52 18.04 12.22
N HIS A 544 -2.07 18.09 13.44
CA HIS A 544 -3.36 17.46 13.75
C HIS A 544 -4.56 18.24 13.22
N LEU A 545 -4.42 19.56 13.03
CA LEU A 545 -5.47 20.42 12.49
C LEU A 545 -5.52 20.33 10.97
N VAL A 546 -4.36 20.27 10.31
CA VAL A 546 -4.26 20.13 8.85
C VAL A 546 -4.98 18.86 8.35
N ASP A 547 -4.90 17.76 9.11
CA ASP A 547 -5.66 16.53 8.83
C ASP A 547 -7.19 16.78 8.75
N ALA A 548 -7.72 17.68 9.59
CA ALA A 548 -9.15 17.99 9.62
C ALA A 548 -9.56 18.87 8.43
N VAL A 549 -8.71 19.83 8.05
CA VAL A 549 -8.92 20.69 6.86
C VAL A 549 -9.10 19.86 5.60
N ARG A 550 -8.30 18.78 5.45
CA ARG A 550 -8.37 17.88 4.29
C ARG A 550 -9.76 17.25 4.09
N LEU A 551 -10.52 17.07 5.16
CA LEU A 551 -11.85 16.45 5.14
C LEU A 551 -12.98 17.50 5.11
N GLY A 552 -12.64 18.79 5.15
CA GLY A 552 -13.58 19.91 5.20
C GLY A 552 -13.86 20.53 3.82
N GLY A 553 -14.83 21.43 3.77
CA GLY A 553 -15.32 22.05 2.52
C GLY A 553 -14.36 23.02 1.83
N HIS A 554 -13.20 23.30 2.43
CA HIS A 554 -12.18 24.21 1.90
C HIS A 554 -11.03 23.50 1.19
N PHE A 555 -11.02 22.16 1.18
CA PHE A 555 -9.92 21.39 0.62
C PHE A 555 -9.73 21.63 -0.87
N ASP A 556 -10.79 21.68 -1.68
CA ASP A 556 -10.70 21.82 -3.14
C ASP A 556 -10.00 23.13 -3.56
N GLU A 557 -10.34 24.25 -2.91
CA GLU A 557 -9.71 25.55 -3.17
C GLU A 557 -8.20 25.54 -2.82
N LEU A 558 -7.85 24.95 -1.67
CA LEU A 558 -6.45 24.80 -1.25
C LEU A 558 -5.68 23.82 -2.13
N ASN A 559 -6.36 22.77 -2.61
CA ASN A 559 -5.80 21.75 -3.48
C ASN A 559 -5.50 22.32 -4.88
N ASP A 560 -6.40 23.13 -5.43
CA ASP A 560 -6.20 23.80 -6.72
C ASP A 560 -5.01 24.78 -6.68
N ALA A 561 -4.74 25.41 -5.53
CA ALA A 561 -3.55 26.23 -5.32
C ALA A 561 -2.24 25.42 -5.29
N ILE A 562 -2.28 24.18 -4.79
CA ILE A 562 -1.10 23.31 -4.64
C ILE A 562 -0.82 22.50 -5.92
N ARG A 563 -1.85 22.10 -6.67
CA ARG A 563 -1.76 21.19 -7.81
C ARG A 563 -0.77 21.61 -8.91
N PRO A 564 -0.62 22.91 -9.27
CA PRO A 564 0.41 23.33 -10.23
C PRO A 564 1.84 22.99 -9.77
N VAL A 565 2.10 23.03 -8.46
CA VAL A 565 3.40 22.67 -7.89
C VAL A 565 3.70 21.19 -8.11
N TRP A 566 2.68 20.31 -8.02
CA TRP A 566 2.84 18.90 -8.33
C TRP A 566 3.30 18.67 -9.76
N GLY A 567 2.65 19.35 -10.73
CA GLY A 567 2.99 19.25 -12.14
C GLY A 567 4.47 19.58 -12.40
N ALA A 568 4.97 20.64 -11.77
CA ALA A 568 6.37 21.06 -11.87
C ALA A 568 7.34 20.05 -11.23
N VAL A 569 7.01 19.53 -10.04
CA VAL A 569 7.82 18.50 -9.35
C VAL A 569 7.88 17.21 -10.16
N ASN A 570 6.74 16.76 -10.66
CA ASN A 570 6.62 15.48 -11.35
C ASN A 570 7.34 15.49 -12.71
N ALA A 571 7.31 16.61 -13.43
CA ALA A 571 8.04 16.78 -14.69
C ALA A 571 9.56 16.66 -14.54
N ARG A 572 10.10 16.91 -13.34
CA ARG A 572 11.55 16.84 -13.03
C ARG A 572 12.00 15.47 -12.51
N LYS A 573 11.10 14.51 -12.36
CA LYS A 573 11.47 13.16 -11.89
C LYS A 573 12.23 12.40 -12.99
N PRO A 574 13.38 11.78 -12.69
CA PRO A 574 14.06 10.92 -13.65
C PRO A 574 13.18 9.72 -14.01
N PRO A 575 13.33 9.15 -15.22
CA PRO A 575 12.56 7.98 -15.64
C PRO A 575 12.71 6.83 -14.64
N SER A 576 11.60 6.16 -14.32
CA SER A 576 11.53 5.20 -13.22
C SER A 576 12.48 4.01 -13.44
N LYS A 577 13.56 3.93 -12.65
CA LYS A 577 14.32 2.69 -12.50
C LYS A 577 13.56 1.75 -11.56
N PRO A 578 13.66 0.41 -11.72
CA PRO A 578 13.10 -0.54 -10.77
C PRO A 578 13.70 -0.27 -9.38
N LYS A 579 12.86 0.24 -8.46
CA LYS A 579 13.28 0.58 -7.10
C LYS A 579 13.55 -0.75 -6.35
N PRO A 580 14.70 -0.94 -5.67
CA PRO A 580 14.92 -2.11 -4.81
C PRO A 580 13.91 -2.14 -3.66
N ILE A 581 13.58 -3.32 -3.11
CA ILE A 581 12.75 -3.41 -1.88
C ILE A 581 13.45 -2.60 -0.78
N VAL A 582 12.73 -1.67 -0.15
CA VAL A 582 13.27 -0.81 0.91
C VAL A 582 12.67 -1.29 2.23
N ASP A 583 13.50 -1.86 3.10
CA ASP A 583 13.15 -2.20 4.48
C ASP A 583 13.21 -0.94 5.38
N MET A 584 12.54 -0.95 6.53
CA MET A 584 12.48 0.16 7.51
C MET A 584 13.87 0.68 7.86
N GLY A 585 14.85 -0.22 8.07
CA GLY A 585 16.24 0.18 8.35
C GLY A 585 16.85 1.04 7.25
N HIS A 586 16.52 0.76 5.98
CA HIS A 586 16.99 1.53 4.82
C HIS A 586 16.29 2.91 4.75
N HIS A 587 14.98 2.99 4.96
CA HIS A 587 14.28 4.27 5.02
C HIS A 587 14.83 5.18 6.13
N LEU A 588 15.06 4.62 7.31
CA LEU A 588 15.54 5.34 8.48
C LEU A 588 16.95 5.91 8.26
N VAL A 589 17.89 5.09 7.78
CA VAL A 589 19.27 5.55 7.50
C VAL A 589 19.28 6.62 6.43
N ARG A 590 18.56 6.42 5.31
CA ARG A 590 18.52 7.44 4.25
C ARG A 590 17.99 8.75 4.78
N SER A 591 16.89 8.71 5.52
CA SER A 591 16.29 9.91 6.11
C SER A 591 17.29 10.60 7.03
N VAL A 592 17.89 9.85 7.95
CA VAL A 592 18.80 10.37 8.96
C VAL A 592 20.08 10.95 8.36
N VAL A 593 20.69 10.22 7.42
CA VAL A 593 21.89 10.64 6.68
C VAL A 593 21.60 11.86 5.82
N PHE A 594 20.45 11.88 5.14
CA PHE A 594 20.00 13.02 4.34
C PHE A 594 19.86 14.27 5.18
N HIS A 595 19.19 14.19 6.33
CA HIS A 595 19.05 15.32 7.25
C HIS A 595 20.43 15.81 7.74
N PHE A 596 21.28 14.90 8.23
CA PHE A 596 22.60 15.28 8.75
C PHE A 596 23.46 16.00 7.71
N GLU A 597 23.55 15.49 6.47
CA GLU A 597 24.38 16.11 5.44
C GLU A 597 23.90 17.52 5.05
N ILE A 598 22.58 17.76 4.99
CA ILE A 598 22.04 19.10 4.75
C ILE A 598 22.43 20.05 5.88
N LEU A 599 22.21 19.65 7.14
CA LEU A 599 22.54 20.49 8.31
C LEU A 599 24.03 20.80 8.40
N LYS A 600 24.89 19.80 8.13
CA LYS A 600 26.34 19.98 8.07
C LYS A 600 26.73 21.00 6.99
N ASN A 601 26.15 20.92 5.80
CA ASN A 601 26.48 21.83 4.71
C ASN A 601 26.03 23.27 5.01
N ILE A 602 24.89 23.46 5.68
CA ILE A 602 24.45 24.77 6.19
C ILE A 602 25.52 25.33 7.13
N LEU A 603 25.96 24.56 8.14
CA LEU A 603 26.99 25.00 9.09
C LEU A 603 28.33 25.35 8.42
N ASN A 604 28.72 24.62 7.38
CA ASN A 604 30.03 24.79 6.73
C ASN A 604 30.08 25.93 5.71
N HIS A 605 28.94 26.35 5.15
CA HIS A 605 28.90 27.27 4.02
C HIS A 605 28.14 28.58 4.26
N GLU A 606 27.50 28.75 5.42
CA GLU A 606 26.74 29.95 5.80
C GLU A 606 27.48 30.73 6.90
N THR A 607 27.47 32.07 6.87
CA THR A 607 28.38 32.91 7.67
C THR A 607 27.96 32.98 9.15
N VAL A 608 28.78 32.41 10.05
CA VAL A 608 28.62 32.52 11.51
C VAL A 608 29.47 33.70 12.04
N HIS A 609 28.85 34.87 12.25
CA HIS A 609 29.54 36.05 12.81
C HIS A 609 29.91 35.86 14.28
N ARG A 610 31.09 36.36 14.69
CA ARG A 610 31.67 36.16 16.04
C ARG A 610 30.92 36.87 17.17
N ASP A 611 30.20 37.94 16.87
CA ASP A 611 29.67 38.89 17.85
C ASP A 611 28.13 38.92 17.93
N ASP A 612 27.43 38.04 17.21
CA ASP A 612 25.97 37.94 17.27
C ASP A 612 25.54 37.18 18.54
N GLU A 613 24.74 37.82 19.40
CA GLU A 613 24.09 37.22 20.58
C GLU A 613 23.18 36.01 20.27
N PHE A 614 22.91 35.75 18.98
CA PHE A 614 22.08 34.65 18.51
C PHE A 614 22.91 33.38 18.29
N LYS A 615 22.91 32.49 19.29
CA LYS A 615 23.54 31.16 19.23
C LYS A 615 22.88 30.29 18.16
N ASP A 616 23.64 29.83 17.17
CA ASP A 616 23.21 28.80 16.22
C ASP A 616 22.66 27.57 16.99
N GLN A 617 21.41 27.22 16.71
CA GLN A 617 20.66 26.21 17.47
C GLN A 617 21.26 24.81 17.30
N PHE A 618 21.64 24.43 16.07
CA PHE A 618 22.19 23.12 15.81
C PHE A 618 23.61 22.98 16.33
N LEU A 619 24.44 24.02 16.19
CA LEU A 619 25.75 24.06 16.83
C LEU A 619 25.64 23.96 18.36
N THR A 620 24.61 24.59 18.95
CA THR A 620 24.32 24.49 20.38
C THR A 620 23.92 23.07 20.78
N GLN A 621 23.10 22.39 19.99
CA GLN A 621 22.74 20.99 20.20
C GLN A 621 23.95 20.06 20.06
N LEU A 622 24.81 20.24 19.05
CA LEU A 622 26.05 19.48 18.89
C LEU A 622 26.98 19.66 20.10
N ARG A 623 27.17 20.90 20.57
CA ARG A 623 27.94 21.20 21.79
C ARG A 623 27.33 20.55 23.03
N ARG A 624 26.00 20.47 23.12
CA ARG A 624 25.29 19.78 24.20
C ARG A 624 25.58 18.28 24.17
N VAL A 625 25.45 17.62 23.02
CA VAL A 625 25.81 16.21 22.83
C VAL A 625 27.27 15.95 23.23
N ALA A 626 28.20 16.79 22.76
CA ALA A 626 29.62 16.67 23.08
C ALA A 626 29.93 16.73 24.59
N ARG A 627 29.21 17.57 25.34
CA ARG A 627 29.36 17.75 26.80
C ARG A 627 28.62 16.72 27.64
N SER A 628 27.64 16.03 27.08
CA SER A 628 26.73 15.14 27.83
C SER A 628 27.38 13.81 28.18
N GLU A 629 27.08 13.26 29.35
CA GLU A 629 27.59 11.94 29.75
C GLU A 629 26.80 10.83 29.05
N ILE A 630 27.46 9.77 28.57
CA ILE A 630 26.76 8.58 28.05
C ILE A 630 26.34 7.74 29.25
N GLN A 631 25.05 7.52 29.44
CA GLN A 631 24.50 6.70 30.51
C GLN A 631 24.24 5.29 29.97
N GLU A 632 25.00 4.33 30.47
CA GLU A 632 24.82 2.91 30.16
C GLU A 632 23.65 2.35 30.99
N CYS A 633 22.53 2.01 30.33
CA CYS A 633 21.33 1.49 30.96
C CYS A 633 21.27 -0.04 30.81
N ARG A 634 21.32 -0.78 31.92
CA ARG A 634 21.34 -2.25 31.92
C ARG A 634 19.91 -2.81 31.96
N GLY A 635 19.25 -2.74 30.81
CA GLY A 635 17.90 -3.25 30.59
C GLY A 635 16.86 -2.18 30.27
N ARG A 636 15.71 -2.64 29.75
CA ARG A 636 14.66 -1.76 29.20
C ARG A 636 14.00 -0.86 30.25
N ALA A 637 13.82 -1.33 31.49
CA ALA A 637 13.21 -0.55 32.55
C ALA A 637 14.05 0.70 32.87
N GLU A 638 15.33 0.51 33.18
CA GLU A 638 16.26 1.61 33.46
C GLU A 638 16.38 2.59 32.27
N TYR A 639 16.43 2.05 31.04
CA TYR A 639 16.48 2.86 29.82
C TYR A 639 15.21 3.72 29.65
N ASN A 640 14.02 3.14 29.83
CA ASN A 640 12.75 3.87 29.72
C ASN A 640 12.61 4.93 30.81
N ASP A 641 13.03 4.63 32.04
CA ASP A 641 13.03 5.59 33.14
C ASP A 641 13.96 6.78 32.85
N ALA A 642 15.14 6.52 32.25
CA ALA A 642 16.07 7.56 31.83
C ALA A 642 15.49 8.44 30.72
N LEU A 643 14.81 7.85 29.72
CA LEU A 643 14.13 8.60 28.66
C LEU A 643 12.98 9.46 29.19
N LYS A 644 12.17 8.92 30.10
CA LYS A 644 11.08 9.65 30.76
C LYS A 644 11.63 10.81 31.59
N ALA A 645 12.71 10.60 32.32
CA ALA A 645 13.37 11.66 33.10
C ALA A 645 13.93 12.78 32.21
N ILE A 646 14.35 12.50 30.97
CA ILE A 646 14.74 13.54 30.01
C ILE A 646 13.51 14.35 29.58
N GLN A 647 12.40 13.69 29.27
CA GLN A 647 11.15 14.33 28.88
C GLN A 647 10.60 15.22 30.01
N ASP A 648 10.47 14.68 31.22
CA ASP A 648 9.91 15.40 32.37
C ASP A 648 10.70 16.68 32.71
N ARG A 649 12.02 16.69 32.47
CA ARG A 649 12.87 17.88 32.67
C ARG A 649 12.60 18.96 31.65
N ARG A 650 12.35 18.58 30.40
CA ARG A 650 12.04 19.52 29.31
C ARG A 650 10.71 20.21 29.57
N ASP A 651 9.72 19.45 30.04
CA ASP A 651 8.35 19.93 30.17
C ASP A 651 8.17 20.83 31.42
N ARG A 652 9.07 20.81 32.41
CA ARG A 652 8.94 21.56 33.67
C ARG A 652 9.55 22.98 33.71
N ALA A 653 10.10 23.53 32.62
CA ALA A 653 10.73 24.88 32.58
C ALA A 653 11.82 25.18 33.66
N VAL A 654 12.18 24.23 34.54
CA VAL A 654 13.22 24.39 35.57
C VAL A 654 14.53 23.84 35.01
N ALA A 655 15.10 24.57 34.05
CA ALA A 655 16.41 24.26 33.47
C ALA A 655 17.57 24.76 34.35
N LYS A 656 17.61 24.38 35.62
CA LYS A 656 18.78 24.64 36.48
C LYS A 656 19.34 23.36 37.10
N ALA A 657 20.56 23.04 36.67
CA ALA A 657 21.61 22.37 37.45
C ALA A 657 21.69 20.81 37.52
N ARG A 658 21.49 20.07 36.42
CA ARG A 658 22.05 18.70 36.29
C ARG A 658 22.75 18.48 34.95
N ARG A 659 23.86 17.73 34.96
CA ARG A 659 24.58 17.30 33.73
C ARG A 659 23.62 16.53 32.82
N ASP A 660 23.58 16.90 31.55
CA ASP A 660 22.82 16.18 30.52
C ASP A 660 23.40 14.77 30.33
N ARG A 661 22.51 13.79 30.22
CA ARG A 661 22.86 12.37 30.00
C ARG A 661 22.22 11.86 28.72
N ILE A 662 22.91 10.96 28.03
CA ILE A 662 22.43 10.28 26.82
C ILE A 662 22.31 8.79 27.16
N PRO A 663 21.09 8.28 27.43
CA PRO A 663 20.89 6.88 27.73
C PRO A 663 21.18 5.99 26.53
N MET A 664 21.85 4.87 26.79
CA MET A 664 22.15 3.83 25.83
C MET A 664 21.71 2.49 26.43
N LEU A 665 20.80 1.79 25.73
CA LEU A 665 20.31 0.49 26.16
C LEU A 665 21.40 -0.57 25.97
N LEU A 666 21.77 -1.27 27.05
CA LEU A 666 22.62 -2.46 27.01
C LEU A 666 21.77 -3.71 27.25
N PHE A 667 22.02 -4.76 26.47
CA PHE A 667 21.36 -6.07 26.56
C PHE A 667 22.09 -7.06 27.47
N SER A 668 23.30 -6.73 27.92
CA SER A 668 24.06 -7.47 28.93
C SER A 668 23.33 -7.54 30.29
N PHE A 669 22.44 -8.53 30.47
CA PHE A 669 21.79 -8.84 31.74
C PHE A 669 22.30 -10.16 32.34
N SER A 670 22.62 -10.16 33.64
CA SER A 670 22.74 -11.32 34.55
C SER A 670 23.49 -12.58 34.06
N GLY A 671 24.70 -12.44 33.50
CA GLY A 671 25.62 -13.59 33.33
C GLY A 671 25.18 -14.67 32.34
N ARG A 672 24.28 -14.38 31.40
CA ARG A 672 23.96 -15.28 30.28
C ARG A 672 23.87 -14.52 28.96
N GLU A 673 24.57 -15.00 27.93
CA GLU A 673 24.56 -14.47 26.56
C GLU A 673 23.22 -14.80 25.88
N HIS A 674 22.30 -13.82 25.79
CA HIS A 674 20.93 -14.10 25.33
C HIS A 674 20.39 -13.15 24.24
N SER A 675 21.18 -12.18 23.75
CA SER A 675 20.75 -11.30 22.64
C SER A 675 21.84 -11.19 21.57
N LYS A 676 21.46 -11.37 20.29
CA LYS A 676 22.36 -11.15 19.13
C LYS A 676 22.97 -9.74 19.09
N PHE A 677 22.36 -8.80 19.82
CA PHE A 677 22.77 -7.40 19.88
C PHE A 677 23.87 -7.11 20.89
N GLN A 678 24.12 -8.03 21.85
CA GLN A 678 25.14 -7.84 22.88
C GLN A 678 26.53 -7.57 22.27
N LYS A 679 26.86 -8.27 21.18
CA LYS A 679 28.12 -8.09 20.44
C LYS A 679 28.31 -6.70 19.84
N TYR A 680 27.24 -5.90 19.71
CA TYR A 680 27.29 -4.56 19.14
C TYR A 680 27.34 -3.44 20.20
N GLU A 681 27.16 -3.75 21.49
CA GLU A 681 27.19 -2.76 22.57
C GLU A 681 28.47 -1.92 22.57
N LYS A 682 29.62 -2.60 22.52
CA LYS A 682 30.93 -1.95 22.52
C LYS A 682 31.11 -1.07 21.27
N LEU A 683 30.73 -1.58 20.10
CA LEU A 683 30.81 -0.84 18.83
C LEU A 683 30.00 0.46 18.91
N ILE A 684 28.75 0.40 19.34
CA ILE A 684 27.89 1.60 19.40
C ILE A 684 28.46 2.61 20.38
N LEU A 685 28.90 2.17 21.56
CA LEU A 685 29.55 3.05 22.55
C LEU A 685 30.83 3.71 21.99
N ASP A 686 31.64 2.95 21.27
CA ASP A 686 32.86 3.48 20.64
C ASP A 686 32.54 4.48 19.53
N ILE A 687 31.49 4.23 18.73
CA ILE A 687 30.99 5.20 17.74
C ILE A 687 30.48 6.47 18.43
N MET A 688 29.66 6.36 19.48
CA MET A 688 29.17 7.54 20.24
C MET A 688 30.34 8.38 20.75
N ARG A 689 31.38 7.74 21.32
CA ARG A 689 32.60 8.42 21.78
C ARG A 689 33.37 9.06 20.62
N ASN A 690 33.49 8.37 19.48
CA ASN A 690 34.16 8.88 18.28
C ASN A 690 33.46 10.14 17.73
N VAL A 691 32.14 10.08 17.59
CA VAL A 691 31.30 11.20 17.13
C VAL A 691 31.42 12.40 18.07
N LYS A 692 31.35 12.18 19.39
CA LYS A 692 31.56 13.27 20.36
C LYS A 692 32.94 13.91 20.23
N ARG A 693 34.00 13.12 20.02
CA ARG A 693 35.36 13.65 19.78
C ARG A 693 35.41 14.50 18.51
N LYS A 694 34.85 13.99 17.41
CA LYS A 694 34.76 14.71 16.12
C LYS A 694 34.05 16.05 16.27
N ILE A 695 32.91 16.10 16.96
CA ILE A 695 32.19 17.37 17.23
C ILE A 695 33.10 18.39 17.94
N VAL A 696 33.88 17.97 18.94
CA VAL A 696 34.79 18.86 19.67
C VAL A 696 35.92 19.38 18.79
N GLU A 697 36.46 18.53 17.90
CA GLU A 697 37.52 18.91 16.96
C GLU A 697 36.98 19.85 15.86
N ASP A 698 35.80 19.54 15.33
CA ASP A 698 35.15 20.29 14.26
C ASP A 698 34.66 21.67 14.74
N ASP A 699 34.11 21.77 15.94
CA ASP A 699 33.72 23.06 16.56
C ASP A 699 34.94 23.99 16.74
N LYS A 700 36.12 23.43 17.07
CA LYS A 700 37.38 24.20 17.15
C LYS A 700 37.83 24.70 15.78
N ARG A 701 37.66 23.89 14.73
CA ARG A 701 38.07 24.22 13.35
C ARG A 701 37.03 25.04 12.59
N ARG A 702 35.79 25.13 13.11
CA ARG A 702 34.61 25.67 12.41
C ARG A 702 34.37 25.04 11.04
N LEU A 703 34.69 23.75 10.93
CA LEU A 703 34.50 22.96 9.72
C LEU A 703 34.11 21.55 10.13
N PHE A 704 32.84 21.21 9.90
CA PHE A 704 32.26 19.93 10.28
C PHE A 704 32.60 18.86 9.25
N SER A 705 33.25 17.81 9.74
CA SER A 705 33.68 16.65 8.96
C SER A 705 32.49 15.79 8.54
N SER A 706 32.63 15.10 7.41
CA SER A 706 31.65 14.10 6.99
C SER A 706 31.69 12.90 7.92
N LEU A 707 30.52 12.36 8.24
CA LEU A 707 30.36 11.13 9.01
C LEU A 707 29.99 9.99 8.06
N CYS A 708 30.46 8.77 8.34
CA CYS A 708 29.95 7.62 7.60
C CYS A 708 28.45 7.41 7.96
N PRO A 709 27.66 6.70 7.13
CA PRO A 709 26.22 6.52 7.37
C PRO A 709 25.86 6.03 8.77
N LEU A 710 26.67 5.13 9.35
CA LEU A 710 26.45 4.61 10.69
C LEU A 710 26.75 5.65 11.79
N GLU A 711 27.83 6.42 11.65
CA GLU A 711 28.16 7.52 12.57
C GLU A 711 27.12 8.63 12.55
N ALA A 712 26.64 9.01 11.35
CA ALA A 712 25.55 9.97 11.19
C ALA A 712 24.27 9.47 11.88
N THR A 713 23.98 8.17 11.77
CA THR A 713 22.81 7.58 12.45
C THR A 713 22.94 7.62 13.96
N VAL A 714 24.11 7.28 14.50
CA VAL A 714 24.38 7.38 15.95
C VAL A 714 24.32 8.82 16.44
N LEU A 715 24.85 9.80 15.69
CA LEU A 715 24.73 11.21 16.04
C LEU A 715 23.28 11.66 16.14
N MET A 716 22.46 11.31 15.15
CA MET A 716 21.06 11.69 15.13
C MET A 716 20.23 10.97 16.19
N TYR A 717 20.55 9.71 16.54
CA TYR A 717 20.03 9.06 17.75
C TYR A 717 20.33 9.90 19.00
N MET A 718 21.60 10.30 19.19
CA MET A 718 22.01 11.10 20.36
C MET A 718 21.27 12.44 20.43
N LEU A 719 21.14 13.16 19.31
CA LEU A 719 20.41 14.42 19.24
C LEU A 719 18.92 14.23 19.57
N ARG A 720 18.26 13.24 18.95
CA ARG A 720 16.82 13.03 19.11
C ARG A 720 16.43 12.47 20.48
N VAL A 721 17.29 11.68 21.12
CA VAL A 721 17.09 11.29 22.53
C VAL A 721 17.12 12.51 23.44
N GLN A 722 18.04 13.46 23.20
CA GLN A 722 18.11 14.68 24.00
C GLN A 722 16.95 15.64 23.79
N ASN A 723 16.40 15.69 22.56
CA ASN A 723 15.30 16.59 22.20
C ASN A 723 13.91 16.00 22.50
N GLY A 724 13.73 14.69 22.28
CA GLY A 724 12.45 14.00 22.28
C GLY A 724 12.20 12.99 23.39
N GLY A 725 13.21 12.64 24.21
CA GLY A 725 13.04 11.67 25.30
C GLY A 725 12.52 10.34 24.78
N GLN A 726 11.39 9.85 25.29
CA GLN A 726 10.82 8.53 24.91
C GLN A 726 10.24 8.46 23.48
N TYR A 727 10.02 9.61 22.82
CA TYR A 727 9.47 9.68 21.46
C TYR A 727 10.56 9.88 20.39
N ASN A 728 11.77 9.39 20.66
CA ASN A 728 12.87 9.48 19.71
C ASN A 728 12.75 8.43 18.59
N GLU A 729 13.16 8.82 17.38
CA GLU A 729 13.32 7.94 16.22
C GLU A 729 14.63 8.34 15.55
N PRO A 730 15.61 7.48 15.23
CA PRO A 730 15.64 6.05 15.52
C PRO A 730 15.61 5.78 17.02
N CYS A 731 14.92 4.72 17.44
CA CYS A 731 15.02 4.21 18.81
C CYS A 731 16.26 3.34 18.99
N ALA A 732 16.59 2.97 20.23
CA ALA A 732 17.72 2.06 20.48
C ALA A 732 17.60 0.74 19.70
N THR A 733 16.39 0.16 19.59
CA THR A 733 16.20 -1.09 18.85
C THR A 733 16.51 -0.91 17.36
N ASP A 734 16.08 0.21 16.76
CA ASP A 734 16.39 0.53 15.36
C ASP A 734 17.89 0.64 15.13
N LEU A 735 18.61 1.27 16.06
CA LEU A 735 20.06 1.41 15.99
C LEU A 735 20.76 0.04 16.03
N TYR A 736 20.32 -0.87 16.89
CA TYR A 736 20.88 -2.21 16.98
C TYR A 736 20.55 -3.10 15.77
N ASN A 737 19.31 -3.04 15.27
CA ASN A 737 18.92 -3.68 14.03
C ASN A 737 19.77 -3.18 12.86
N LEU A 738 20.00 -1.88 12.80
CA LEU A 738 20.82 -1.27 11.76
C LEU A 738 22.27 -1.75 11.80
N VAL A 739 22.89 -1.69 12.99
CA VAL A 739 24.28 -2.14 13.18
C VAL A 739 24.41 -3.61 12.80
N HIS A 740 23.40 -4.43 13.12
CA HIS A 740 23.36 -5.83 12.73
C HIS A 740 23.37 -6.02 11.20
N CYS A 741 22.48 -5.33 10.49
CA CYS A 741 22.44 -5.39 9.02
C CYS A 741 23.75 -4.89 8.40
N PHE A 742 24.33 -3.80 8.93
CA PHE A 742 25.64 -3.29 8.50
C PHE A 742 26.76 -4.30 8.70
N ALA A 743 26.80 -4.98 9.86
CA ALA A 743 27.80 -6.00 10.16
C ALA A 743 27.76 -7.18 9.17
N GLU A 744 26.57 -7.64 8.81
CA GLU A 744 26.38 -8.78 7.90
C GLU A 744 26.80 -8.50 6.45
N CYS A 745 26.85 -7.22 6.06
CA CYS A 745 27.14 -6.81 4.69
C CYS A 745 28.50 -6.10 4.53
N PHE A 746 29.21 -5.84 5.64
CA PHE A 746 30.42 -5.01 5.68
C PHE A 746 31.56 -5.48 4.75
N ALA A 747 31.76 -6.80 4.63
CA ALA A 747 32.81 -7.36 3.77
C ALA A 747 32.53 -7.21 2.26
N SER A 748 31.30 -6.86 1.88
CA SER A 748 30.83 -6.82 0.49
C SER A 748 30.55 -5.40 -0.05
N THR A 749 30.80 -4.35 0.74
CA THR A 749 30.63 -2.96 0.30
C THR A 749 31.91 -2.46 -0.37
N GLU A 750 31.89 -2.31 -1.70
CA GLU A 750 33.04 -1.86 -2.52
C GLU A 750 33.23 -0.33 -2.58
N HIS A 751 32.50 0.47 -1.80
CA HIS A 751 32.50 1.94 -1.92
C HIS A 751 33.23 2.64 -0.76
N GLU A 752 33.85 3.79 -1.08
CA GLU A 752 34.64 4.74 -0.26
C GLU A 752 35.36 4.13 0.95
N SER A 753 36.68 4.27 0.99
CA SER A 753 37.46 3.68 2.06
C SER A 753 36.96 4.23 3.41
N HIS A 754 36.44 3.38 4.30
CA HIS A 754 36.00 3.77 5.65
C HIS A 754 37.10 4.52 6.44
N SER A 755 38.35 4.42 5.99
CA SER A 755 39.52 5.22 6.36
C SER A 755 39.34 6.73 6.10
N ASP A 756 38.70 7.13 5.01
CA ASP A 756 38.48 8.54 4.64
C ASP A 756 37.59 9.26 5.67
N TYR A 757 36.72 8.51 6.35
CA TYR A 757 35.85 9.03 7.41
C TYR A 757 36.51 9.02 8.80
N GLY A 758 37.63 8.31 9.02
CA GLY A 758 38.19 8.11 10.37
C GLY A 758 37.18 7.47 11.34
N CYS A 759 36.34 6.56 10.85
CA CYS A 759 35.29 5.91 11.62
C CYS A 759 35.79 4.64 12.34
N LYS A 760 35.05 4.20 13.35
CA LYS A 760 35.38 2.98 14.13
C LYS A 760 34.87 1.67 13.49
N CYS A 761 34.19 1.74 12.34
CA CYS A 761 33.61 0.57 11.70
C CYS A 761 34.65 -0.47 11.29
N ASN A 762 35.77 -0.05 10.70
CA ASN A 762 36.87 -0.97 10.30
C ASN A 762 37.49 -1.71 11.49
N GLU A 763 37.60 -1.07 12.65
CA GLU A 763 38.19 -1.69 13.85
C GLU A 763 37.34 -2.84 14.40
N HIS A 764 36.01 -2.73 14.29
CA HIS A 764 35.07 -3.70 14.85
C HIS A 764 34.59 -4.75 13.84
N PHE A 765 34.50 -4.39 12.55
CA PHE A 765 34.05 -5.31 11.50
C PHE A 765 35.20 -5.88 10.66
N GLY A 766 36.31 -5.17 10.51
CA GLY A 766 37.44 -5.58 9.67
C GLY A 766 38.22 -6.78 10.21
N ALA A 767 38.17 -7.04 11.52
CA ALA A 767 38.81 -8.19 12.16
C ALA A 767 37.99 -9.50 12.06
N ALA A 768 36.70 -9.42 11.70
CA ALA A 768 35.82 -10.59 11.57
C ALA A 768 35.95 -11.30 10.21
N SER A 769 36.78 -10.78 9.30
CA SER A 769 37.05 -11.36 7.98
C SER A 769 38.02 -12.56 8.01
N SER A 770 38.64 -12.86 9.17
CA SER A 770 39.63 -13.93 9.33
C SER A 770 39.16 -15.12 10.17
N SER A 771 37.96 -15.08 10.76
CA SER A 771 37.35 -16.26 11.40
C SER A 771 36.27 -16.83 10.49
N SER A 772 36.36 -18.14 10.22
CA SER A 772 35.38 -18.96 9.52
C SER A 772 33.97 -18.85 10.11
N ALA A 773 33.26 -17.77 9.82
CA ALA A 773 31.82 -17.76 9.92
C ALA A 773 31.28 -18.80 8.93
N PRO A 774 30.25 -19.58 9.29
CA PRO A 774 29.65 -20.52 8.36
C PRO A 774 29.27 -19.77 7.08
N PRO A 775 29.40 -20.39 5.89
CA PRO A 775 28.78 -19.83 4.71
C PRO A 775 27.30 -19.62 5.03
N LEU A 776 26.83 -18.41 4.75
CA LEU A 776 25.41 -18.08 4.83
C LEU A 776 24.64 -19.22 4.16
N SER A 777 23.58 -19.71 4.79
CA SER A 777 22.58 -20.48 4.04
C SER A 777 22.24 -19.65 2.79
N ASP A 778 22.21 -20.27 1.62
CA ASP A 778 22.00 -19.66 0.29
C ASP A 778 20.78 -18.70 0.17
N GLY A 779 20.01 -18.48 1.23
CA GLY A 779 18.86 -17.59 1.32
C GLY A 779 19.08 -16.17 1.88
N ALA A 780 20.28 -15.77 2.35
CA ALA A 780 20.45 -14.44 2.99
C ALA A 780 20.57 -13.28 1.97
N HIS A 781 19.40 -12.85 1.49
CA HIS A 781 18.98 -11.58 0.87
C HIS A 781 20.04 -10.68 0.17
N PRO A 782 20.33 -10.92 -1.13
CA PRO A 782 21.08 -9.99 -2.00
C PRO A 782 20.53 -8.56 -2.03
N ASN A 783 19.22 -8.39 -1.75
CA ASN A 783 18.55 -7.10 -1.70
C ASN A 783 19.01 -6.23 -0.52
N VAL A 784 19.31 -6.83 0.64
CA VAL A 784 19.77 -6.11 1.85
C VAL A 784 21.19 -5.56 1.62
N ARG A 785 22.07 -6.36 1.00
CA ARG A 785 23.43 -5.92 0.61
C ARG A 785 23.40 -4.75 -0.37
N ARG A 786 22.61 -4.85 -1.44
CA ARG A 786 22.44 -3.79 -2.44
C ARG A 786 21.83 -2.52 -1.83
N SER A 787 20.92 -2.69 -0.88
CA SER A 787 20.32 -1.62 -0.09
C SER A 787 21.38 -0.87 0.74
N ILE A 788 22.24 -1.57 1.49
CA ILE A 788 23.29 -0.95 2.31
C ILE A 788 24.32 -0.20 1.45
N ALA A 789 24.79 -0.81 0.36
CA ALA A 789 25.71 -0.16 -0.58
C ALA A 789 25.15 1.15 -1.17
N GLY A 790 23.84 1.18 -1.46
CA GLY A 790 23.17 2.36 -2.00
C GLY A 790 23.20 3.60 -1.08
N HIS A 791 23.46 3.47 0.22
CA HIS A 791 23.52 4.63 1.13
C HIS A 791 24.72 5.54 0.86
N TYR A 792 25.85 4.99 0.39
CA TYR A 792 27.01 5.78 0.01
C TYR A 792 26.78 6.54 -1.31
N GLU A 793 26.07 5.94 -2.26
CA GLU A 793 25.63 6.65 -3.48
C GLU A 793 24.64 7.78 -3.14
N VAL A 794 23.77 7.57 -2.16
CA VAL A 794 22.84 8.59 -1.65
C VAL A 794 23.60 9.79 -1.08
N LEU A 795 24.67 9.59 -0.32
CA LEU A 795 25.49 10.70 0.22
C LEU A 795 26.00 11.63 -0.89
N CYS A 796 26.54 11.08 -1.98
CA CYS A 796 27.00 11.86 -3.13
C CYS A 796 25.86 12.67 -3.78
N ARG A 797 24.69 12.05 -3.93
CA ARG A 797 23.49 12.72 -4.47
C ARG A 797 23.01 13.85 -3.55
N VAL A 798 22.99 13.65 -2.24
CA VAL A 798 22.55 14.66 -1.27
C VAL A 798 23.43 15.89 -1.31
N ARG A 799 24.76 15.72 -1.39
CA ARG A 799 25.70 16.85 -1.52
C ARG A 799 25.45 17.67 -2.78
N ALA A 800 25.24 17.00 -3.93
CA ALA A 800 24.89 17.68 -5.17
C ALA A 800 23.53 18.42 -5.07
N THR A 801 22.56 17.81 -4.39
CA THR A 801 21.22 18.38 -4.23
C THR A 801 21.24 19.64 -3.35
N TYR A 802 22.03 19.65 -2.27
CA TYR A 802 22.25 20.85 -1.46
C TYR A 802 22.82 22.00 -2.28
N GLN A 803 23.86 21.71 -3.07
CA GLN A 803 24.51 22.74 -3.89
C GLN A 803 23.53 23.33 -4.91
N ARG A 804 22.72 22.49 -5.56
CA ARG A 804 21.63 22.93 -6.45
C ARG A 804 20.58 23.77 -5.73
N ALA A 805 20.23 23.42 -4.48
CA ALA A 805 19.28 24.19 -3.68
C ALA A 805 19.82 25.59 -3.37
N LYS A 806 21.10 25.68 -3.02
CA LYS A 806 21.77 26.95 -2.79
C LYS A 806 21.82 27.82 -4.05
N GLU A 807 22.15 27.22 -5.19
CA GLU A 807 22.17 27.90 -6.49
C GLU A 807 20.78 28.39 -6.89
N LEU A 808 19.75 27.56 -6.71
CA LEU A 808 18.35 27.93 -6.97
C LEU A 808 17.90 29.10 -6.09
N VAL A 809 18.18 29.03 -4.78
CA VAL A 809 17.86 30.12 -3.83
C VAL A 809 18.58 31.41 -4.23
N ALA A 810 19.85 31.34 -4.60
CA ALA A 810 20.61 32.51 -5.03
C ALA A 810 20.10 33.10 -6.36
N ALA A 811 19.61 32.27 -7.27
CA ALA A 811 19.07 32.71 -8.56
C ALA A 811 17.69 33.35 -8.44
N GLU A 812 16.80 32.76 -7.65
CA GLU A 812 15.41 33.20 -7.49
C GLU A 812 15.26 34.32 -6.44
N LEU A 813 16.17 34.37 -5.46
CA LEU A 813 16.20 35.36 -4.38
C LEU A 813 17.54 36.13 -4.37
N PRO A 814 17.91 36.86 -5.44
CA PRO A 814 19.24 37.46 -5.60
C PRO A 814 19.55 38.56 -4.56
N ASP A 815 18.51 39.21 -4.03
CA ASP A 815 18.58 40.24 -3.00
C ASP A 815 18.55 39.67 -1.57
N SER A 816 18.67 38.35 -1.39
CA SER A 816 18.47 37.74 -0.08
C SER A 816 19.56 38.06 0.92
N GLY A 817 20.76 38.42 0.48
CA GLY A 817 21.94 38.43 1.34
C GLY A 817 22.19 37.05 1.95
N THR A 818 22.86 37.01 3.11
CA THR A 818 23.09 35.77 3.86
C THR A 818 21.86 35.37 4.67
N PHE A 819 21.45 34.10 4.56
CA PHE A 819 20.43 33.53 5.42
C PHE A 819 21.00 33.08 6.77
N ARG A 820 20.26 33.32 7.85
CA ARG A 820 20.51 32.75 9.19
C ARG A 820 19.50 31.64 9.46
N TYR A 821 19.96 30.48 9.91
CA TYR A 821 19.12 29.28 9.99
C TYR A 821 18.77 28.89 11.43
N ASN A 822 17.50 28.52 11.64
CA ASN A 822 16.99 27.84 12.83
C ASN A 822 16.61 26.40 12.45
N ILE A 823 16.85 25.45 13.34
CA ILE A 823 16.70 24.01 13.08
C ILE A 823 15.85 23.40 14.20
N ASP A 824 14.91 22.52 13.83
CA ASP A 824 13.87 21.95 14.71
C ASP A 824 13.17 23.04 15.52
N HIS A 825 12.81 24.13 14.84
CA HIS A 825 12.34 25.36 15.48
C HIS A 825 10.84 25.31 15.70
N TYR A 826 10.42 25.52 16.96
CA TYR A 826 9.01 25.56 17.31
C TYR A 826 8.44 26.95 17.04
N ILE A 827 7.43 26.99 16.19
CA ILE A 827 6.58 28.16 16.04
C ILE A 827 5.36 27.94 16.92
N ARG A 828 5.17 28.85 17.87
CA ARG A 828 4.03 28.84 18.80
C ARG A 828 3.16 30.06 18.53
N PHE A 829 1.87 29.82 18.38
CA PHE A 829 0.86 30.86 18.34
C PHE A 829 0.29 30.98 19.74
N ARG A 830 0.79 31.97 20.47
CA ARG A 830 0.35 32.27 21.82
C ARG A 830 0.26 33.78 21.97
N ASP A 831 -0.93 34.26 22.30
CA ASP A 831 -1.07 35.44 23.15
C ASP A 831 -1.38 34.96 24.58
N LYS A 832 -0.96 35.69 25.62
CA LYS A 832 -1.34 35.42 27.02
C LYS A 832 -2.86 35.46 27.22
N LYS A 833 -3.60 36.10 26.31
CA LYS A 833 -5.07 36.13 26.26
C LYS A 833 -5.69 35.12 25.29
N CYS A 834 -4.88 34.41 24.51
CA CYS A 834 -5.35 33.49 23.48
C CYS A 834 -5.92 32.20 24.11
N PRO A 835 -7.14 31.77 23.70
CA PRO A 835 -7.77 30.53 24.18
C PRO A 835 -7.00 29.27 23.79
N PHE A 836 -6.25 29.29 22.69
CA PHE A 836 -5.65 28.12 22.08
C PHE A 836 -4.12 28.21 22.06
N ARG A 837 -3.45 27.06 22.17
CA ARG A 837 -2.00 26.98 21.97
C ARG A 837 -1.73 26.11 20.75
N VAL A 838 -1.67 26.75 19.57
CA VAL A 838 -1.29 26.07 18.32
C VAL A 838 0.23 26.09 18.21
N SER A 839 0.83 24.94 17.92
CA SER A 839 2.27 24.86 17.69
C SER A 839 2.61 23.95 16.53
N THR A 840 3.69 24.28 15.83
CA THR A 840 4.28 23.42 14.80
C THR A 840 5.79 23.42 14.95
N GLU A 841 6.40 22.30 14.59
CA GLU A 841 7.86 22.18 14.52
C GLU A 841 8.28 22.27 13.06
N CYS A 842 9.06 23.28 12.72
CA CYS A 842 9.64 23.43 11.41
C CYS A 842 11.07 22.91 11.42
N GLY A 843 11.36 21.95 10.56
CA GLY A 843 12.67 21.29 10.53
C GLY A 843 13.83 22.25 10.27
N ILE A 844 13.72 23.09 9.23
CA ILE A 844 14.75 24.09 8.90
C ILE A 844 14.07 25.38 8.42
N ILE A 845 14.39 26.51 9.05
CA ILE A 845 13.95 27.84 8.62
C ILE A 845 15.16 28.77 8.51
N GLY A 846 15.44 29.24 7.29
CA GLY A 846 16.37 30.35 7.04
C GLY A 846 15.64 31.70 7.11
N GLN A 847 16.29 32.74 7.60
CA GLN A 847 15.79 34.11 7.54
C GLN A 847 16.86 35.08 7.06
N SER A 848 16.46 36.04 6.25
CA SER A 848 17.26 37.20 5.87
C SER A 848 16.48 38.48 6.13
N ASP A 849 17.00 39.65 5.72
CA ASP A 849 16.31 40.91 5.93
C ASP A 849 14.95 40.99 5.21
N LYS A 850 14.82 40.30 4.06
CA LYS A 850 13.63 40.36 3.19
C LYS A 850 12.84 39.04 3.12
N TYR A 851 13.50 37.90 3.32
CA TYR A 851 12.92 36.59 3.01
C TYR A 851 13.00 35.63 4.20
N VAL A 852 12.03 34.72 4.25
CA VAL A 852 12.08 33.51 5.08
C VAL A 852 12.09 32.31 4.15
N LEU A 853 13.04 31.40 4.36
CA LEU A 853 13.22 30.18 3.60
C LEU A 853 12.83 28.98 4.47
N HIS A 854 11.65 28.42 4.25
CA HIS A 854 11.17 27.21 4.91
C HIS A 854 11.64 25.99 4.11
N ILE A 855 12.61 25.24 4.65
CA ILE A 855 13.20 24.08 3.95
C ILE A 855 12.57 22.78 4.46
N ILE A 856 11.99 22.02 3.53
CA ILE A 856 11.36 20.73 3.79
C ILE A 856 12.23 19.61 3.22
N LEU A 857 12.70 18.73 4.11
CA LEU A 857 13.46 17.54 3.73
C LEU A 857 12.54 16.32 3.69
N LYS A 858 12.28 15.79 2.50
CA LYS A 858 11.46 14.59 2.31
C LYS A 858 12.18 13.56 1.44
N PRO A 859 12.74 12.49 2.04
CA PRO A 859 13.46 11.44 1.32
C PRO A 859 12.75 10.95 0.05
N GLN A 860 11.43 10.78 0.13
CA GLN A 860 10.56 10.44 -0.98
C GLN A 860 9.38 11.41 -1.03
N LEU A 861 9.06 11.92 -2.21
CA LEU A 861 7.95 12.83 -2.46
C LEU A 861 7.13 12.30 -3.66
N ASN A 862 6.01 11.64 -3.37
CA ASN A 862 5.15 10.97 -4.35
C ASN A 862 3.70 11.44 -4.23
N GLU A 863 2.82 10.97 -5.13
CA GLU A 863 1.41 11.41 -5.16
C GLU A 863 0.70 11.16 -3.83
N LEU A 864 1.09 10.09 -3.12
CA LEU A 864 0.48 9.70 -1.85
C LEU A 864 0.77 10.68 -0.72
N ASN A 865 1.94 11.33 -0.72
CA ASN A 865 2.35 12.21 0.38
C ASN A 865 2.51 13.68 -0.03
N PHE A 866 2.48 13.99 -1.32
CA PHE A 866 2.74 15.34 -1.82
C PHE A 866 1.76 16.35 -1.26
N PHE A 867 0.46 16.08 -1.35
CA PHE A 867 -0.57 16.99 -0.87
C PHE A 867 -0.46 17.25 0.62
N ASP A 868 -0.25 16.20 1.43
CA ASP A 868 -0.09 16.34 2.88
C ASP A 868 1.14 17.20 3.24
N VAL A 869 2.25 16.98 2.53
CA VAL A 869 3.48 17.77 2.73
C VAL A 869 3.26 19.23 2.35
N MET A 870 2.65 19.50 1.20
CA MET A 870 2.45 20.86 0.70
C MET A 870 1.38 21.63 1.47
N LEU A 871 0.31 20.95 1.89
CA LEU A 871 -0.75 21.56 2.71
C LEU A 871 -0.21 21.93 4.08
N LEU A 872 0.55 21.03 4.73
CA LEU A 872 1.24 21.36 5.98
C LEU A 872 2.23 22.51 5.78
N ALA A 873 3.00 22.50 4.69
CA ALA A 873 3.93 23.58 4.35
C ALA A 873 3.23 24.94 4.19
N MET A 874 2.04 24.95 3.59
CA MET A 874 1.24 26.16 3.38
C MET A 874 0.72 26.70 4.71
N TYR A 875 0.22 25.85 5.60
CA TYR A 875 -0.18 26.25 6.95
C TYR A 875 1.01 26.68 7.82
N GLN A 876 2.16 26.02 7.69
CA GLN A 876 3.40 26.44 8.35
C GLN A 876 3.86 27.79 7.84
N ALA A 877 3.79 28.05 6.52
CA ALA A 877 4.12 29.35 5.94
C ALA A 877 3.16 30.46 6.42
N PHE A 878 1.85 30.18 6.48
CA PHE A 878 0.83 31.07 7.04
C PHE A 878 1.10 31.39 8.51
N CYS A 879 1.49 30.37 9.27
CA CYS A 879 1.92 30.48 10.65
C CYS A 879 3.17 31.38 10.78
N ILE A 880 4.22 31.11 10.00
CA ILE A 880 5.47 31.90 9.96
C ILE A 880 5.16 33.39 9.71
N SER A 881 4.30 33.68 8.73
CA SER A 881 3.93 35.05 8.36
C SER A 881 3.09 35.77 9.43
N SER A 882 2.38 35.03 10.28
CA SER A 882 1.38 35.56 11.22
C SER A 882 1.86 35.56 12.68
N THR A 883 3.17 35.63 12.93
CA THR A 883 3.72 35.58 14.30
C THR A 883 3.33 36.85 15.10
N PRO A 884 2.64 36.74 16.26
CA PRO A 884 2.02 37.90 16.92
C PRO A 884 3.01 38.91 17.55
N PRO A 885 2.57 40.16 17.79
CA PRO A 885 3.31 41.17 18.56
C PRO A 885 3.64 40.67 19.98
N ALA A 886 4.90 40.81 20.38
CA ALA A 886 5.38 40.37 21.69
C ALA A 886 4.48 40.83 22.85
N ALA A 887 3.75 39.89 23.47
CA ALA A 887 3.15 40.07 24.78
C ALA A 887 3.94 39.25 25.80
N ASP A 888 5.11 39.75 26.19
CA ASP A 888 5.88 39.25 27.35
C ASP A 888 6.05 37.71 27.42
N ASP A 889 6.22 37.04 26.27
CA ASP A 889 6.68 35.65 26.28
C ASP A 889 8.18 35.70 26.57
N ALA A 890 8.51 35.58 27.85
CA ALA A 890 9.88 35.55 28.36
C ALA A 890 10.74 34.42 27.74
N ASP A 891 10.13 33.53 26.96
CA ASP A 891 10.73 32.30 26.45
C ASP A 891 11.27 32.37 25.00
N ASP A 892 10.79 33.26 24.10
CA ASP A 892 11.38 33.46 22.75
C ASP A 892 11.01 34.80 22.06
N PRO A 893 11.53 35.95 22.53
CA PRO A 893 11.27 37.27 21.91
C PRO A 893 11.79 37.43 20.47
N GLY A 894 12.45 36.40 19.91
CA GLY A 894 13.14 36.48 18.61
C GLY A 894 12.26 36.23 17.39
N ASN A 895 11.15 35.50 17.49
CA ASN A 895 10.44 34.99 16.30
C ASN A 895 9.79 36.09 15.46
N ARG A 896 9.18 37.09 16.08
CA ARG A 896 8.66 38.26 15.35
C ARG A 896 9.77 38.98 14.59
N ILE A 897 10.90 39.28 15.25
CA ILE A 897 12.04 39.97 14.62
C ILE A 897 12.59 39.16 13.43
N LYS A 898 12.61 37.83 13.56
CA LYS A 898 13.15 36.94 12.54
C LYS A 898 12.24 36.79 11.32
N TYR A 899 10.91 36.77 11.49
CA TYR A 899 10.00 36.27 10.44
C TYR A 899 8.90 37.24 10.01
N HIS A 900 8.45 38.14 10.89
CA HIS A 900 7.30 38.99 10.63
C HIS A 900 7.54 39.95 9.47
N GLY A 901 6.56 40.07 8.56
CA GLY A 901 6.58 41.00 7.42
C GLY A 901 7.55 40.62 6.29
N LYS A 902 8.15 39.42 6.33
CA LYS A 902 9.05 38.90 5.30
C LYS A 902 8.32 37.91 4.40
N ARG A 903 8.73 37.85 3.12
CA ARG A 903 8.14 36.90 2.16
C ARG A 903 8.63 35.49 2.45
N VAL A 904 7.71 34.52 2.53
CA VAL A 904 8.00 33.13 2.90
C VAL A 904 8.06 32.24 1.66
N PHE A 905 9.23 31.68 1.38
CA PHE A 905 9.45 30.69 0.33
C PHE A 905 9.62 29.30 0.93
N THR A 906 8.95 28.31 0.36
CA THR A 906 9.13 26.90 0.71
C THR A 906 10.07 26.23 -0.29
N CYS A 907 11.17 25.66 0.22
CA CYS A 907 12.12 24.88 -0.57
C CYS A 907 11.99 23.39 -0.21
N VAL A 908 11.48 22.59 -1.14
CA VAL A 908 11.31 21.14 -0.96
C VAL A 908 12.50 20.43 -1.58
N VAL A 909 13.19 19.62 -0.75
CA VAL A 909 14.34 18.82 -1.15
C VAL A 909 14.00 17.34 -0.97
N SER A 910 14.11 16.58 -2.06
CA SER A 910 13.83 15.14 -2.09
C SER A 910 14.94 14.35 -2.78
N MET A 911 15.04 13.04 -2.50
CA MET A 911 15.92 12.16 -3.25
C MET A 911 15.25 11.56 -4.50
N ASP A 912 13.94 11.79 -4.69
CA ASP A 912 13.21 11.36 -5.89
C ASP A 912 13.40 12.31 -7.07
N THR A 913 13.93 13.52 -6.85
CA THR A 913 14.21 14.52 -7.88
C THR A 913 15.69 14.87 -7.87
N ASP A 914 16.25 15.16 -9.05
CA ASP A 914 17.63 15.66 -9.13
C ASP A 914 17.72 17.15 -8.73
N GLU A 915 16.63 17.88 -8.86
CA GLU A 915 16.55 19.31 -8.51
C GLU A 915 15.56 19.55 -7.36
N PRO A 916 15.87 20.50 -6.46
CA PRO A 916 14.93 20.97 -5.45
C PRO A 916 13.82 21.82 -6.08
N THR A 917 12.74 22.02 -5.33
CA THR A 917 11.60 22.86 -5.74
C THR A 917 11.48 24.04 -4.80
N LEU A 918 11.55 25.26 -5.33
CA LEU A 918 11.33 26.49 -4.60
C LEU A 918 9.98 27.08 -5.02
N VAL A 919 9.11 27.37 -4.05
CA VAL A 919 7.77 27.90 -4.30
C VAL A 919 7.35 28.89 -3.21
N GLU A 920 6.73 29.99 -3.61
CA GLU A 920 6.01 30.89 -2.70
C GLU A 920 4.57 30.40 -2.60
N LEU A 921 4.18 29.90 -1.43
CA LEU A 921 2.83 29.38 -1.22
C LEU A 921 1.86 30.54 -0.92
N PRO A 922 0.60 30.47 -1.38
CA PRO A 922 -0.37 31.56 -1.22
C PRO A 922 -0.89 31.61 0.23
N VAL A 923 -0.16 32.29 1.10
CA VAL A 923 -0.50 32.42 2.52
C VAL A 923 -1.63 33.43 2.81
N GLN A 924 -1.96 34.32 1.87
CA GLN A 924 -3.02 35.32 1.99
C GLN A 924 -4.42 34.79 1.60
N SER A 925 -4.62 33.47 1.60
CA SER A 925 -5.90 32.87 1.23
C SER A 925 -6.91 32.93 2.38
N THR A 926 -8.09 33.53 2.15
CA THR A 926 -9.21 33.47 3.11
C THR A 926 -9.65 32.03 3.41
N ALA A 927 -9.40 31.09 2.50
CA ALA A 927 -9.66 29.67 2.72
C ALA A 927 -8.72 29.02 3.74
N LEU A 928 -7.48 29.49 3.88
CA LEU A 928 -6.57 29.03 4.94
C LEU A 928 -7.08 29.43 6.32
N ALA A 929 -7.51 30.68 6.47
CA ALA A 929 -8.06 31.18 7.73
C ALA A 929 -9.35 30.43 8.10
N ARG A 930 -10.28 30.25 7.15
CA ARG A 930 -11.50 29.47 7.37
C ARG A 930 -11.21 28.01 7.67
N GLY A 931 -10.30 27.38 6.92
CA GLY A 931 -9.88 26.01 7.16
C GLY A 931 -9.32 25.81 8.56
N MET A 932 -8.46 26.73 9.03
CA MET A 932 -7.94 26.71 10.41
C MET A 932 -9.06 26.87 11.45
N SER A 933 -9.97 27.83 11.24
CA SER A 933 -11.12 28.08 12.12
C SER A 933 -11.99 26.83 12.25
N ASP A 934 -12.36 26.23 11.13
CA ASP A 934 -13.18 25.02 11.08
C ASP A 934 -12.45 23.84 11.73
N ALA A 935 -11.16 23.67 11.46
CA ALA A 935 -10.36 22.61 12.06
C ALA A 935 -10.24 22.75 13.59
N LEU A 936 -10.09 23.97 14.11
CA LEU A 936 -10.11 24.25 15.55
C LEU A 936 -11.49 23.95 16.15
N PHE A 937 -12.56 24.39 15.48
CA PHE A 937 -13.93 24.14 15.93
C PHE A 937 -14.20 22.64 16.00
N ASP A 938 -13.90 21.91 14.92
CA ASP A 938 -14.02 20.46 14.85
C ASP A 938 -13.19 19.74 15.91
N HIS A 939 -11.95 20.20 16.15
CA HIS A 939 -11.07 19.59 17.13
C HIS A 939 -11.62 19.69 18.55
N TYR A 940 -12.06 20.89 18.95
CA TYR A 940 -12.48 21.16 20.33
C TYR A 940 -13.96 20.80 20.60
N SER A 941 -14.88 20.99 19.64
CA SER A 941 -16.30 20.62 19.80
C SER A 941 -16.48 19.12 20.04
N ARG A 942 -15.69 18.27 19.38
CA ARG A 942 -15.67 16.82 19.60
C ARG A 942 -15.34 16.44 21.04
N GLN A 943 -14.65 17.32 21.77
CA GLN A 943 -14.30 17.09 23.18
C GLN A 943 -15.39 17.53 24.14
N HIS A 944 -16.39 18.32 23.74
CA HIS A 944 -17.44 18.79 24.64
C HIS A 944 -18.27 17.64 25.21
N ARG A 945 -18.44 16.55 24.44
CA ARG A 945 -19.07 15.32 24.95
C ARG A 945 -18.22 14.63 26.02
N VAL A 946 -16.90 14.58 25.83
CA VAL A 946 -15.96 14.02 26.83
C VAL A 946 -15.90 14.92 28.07
N LEU A 947 -15.97 16.24 27.90
CA LEU A 947 -16.08 17.21 28.99
C LEU A 947 -17.37 17.03 29.78
N HIS A 948 -18.49 16.74 29.12
CA HIS A 948 -19.74 16.39 29.80
C HIS A 948 -19.59 15.09 30.60
N GLU A 949 -19.03 14.02 30.01
CA GLU A 949 -18.76 12.76 30.73
C GLU A 949 -17.84 12.96 31.94
N PHE A 950 -16.81 13.80 31.79
CA PHE A 950 -15.94 14.20 32.89
C PHE A 950 -16.68 14.99 33.96
N TYR A 951 -17.54 15.94 33.58
CA TYR A 951 -18.38 16.68 34.52
C TYR A 951 -19.30 15.74 35.31
N ILE A 952 -19.95 14.77 34.66
CA ILE A 952 -20.77 13.76 35.33
C ILE A 952 -19.93 12.89 36.28
N TYR A 953 -18.72 12.51 35.87
CA TYR A 953 -17.76 11.82 36.73
C TYR A 953 -17.43 12.66 37.98
N CYS A 954 -17.07 13.93 37.82
CA CYS A 954 -16.77 14.84 38.94
C CYS A 954 -17.99 15.04 39.84
N ARG A 955 -19.19 15.24 39.28
CA ARG A 955 -20.43 15.35 40.05
C ARG A 955 -20.68 14.14 40.94
N THR A 956 -20.36 12.95 40.45
CA THR A 956 -20.56 11.67 41.17
C THR A 956 -19.50 11.47 42.26
N ASN A 957 -18.30 12.01 42.08
CA ASN A 957 -17.15 11.80 42.96
C ASN A 957 -16.77 13.02 43.82
N LYS A 958 -17.60 14.07 43.82
CA LYS A 958 -17.27 15.34 44.50
C LYS A 958 -17.26 15.22 46.02
N PRO A 959 -16.41 16.00 46.72
CA PRO A 959 -16.52 16.22 48.15
C PRO A 959 -17.85 16.89 48.54
N SER A 960 -18.37 16.59 49.72
CA SER A 960 -19.67 17.07 50.22
C SER A 960 -19.80 18.60 50.30
N ASN A 961 -18.67 19.31 50.38
CA ASN A 961 -18.55 20.74 50.61
C ASN A 961 -18.25 21.56 49.35
N VAL A 962 -18.18 20.94 48.16
CA VAL A 962 -17.82 21.60 46.90
C VAL A 962 -18.97 21.46 45.89
N SER A 963 -19.22 22.50 45.11
CA SER A 963 -20.20 22.42 44.02
C SER A 963 -19.68 21.51 42.90
N SER A 964 -20.57 20.91 42.10
CA SER A 964 -20.16 19.98 41.04
C SER A 964 -19.31 20.67 39.96
N THR A 965 -19.58 21.95 39.69
CA THR A 965 -18.84 22.80 38.74
C THR A 965 -17.47 23.20 39.30
N GLU A 966 -17.42 23.58 40.58
CA GLU A 966 -16.18 23.96 41.25
C GLU A 966 -15.23 22.76 41.35
N HIS A 967 -15.75 21.59 41.72
CA HIS A 967 -14.97 20.36 41.77
C HIS A 967 -14.48 19.93 40.36
N ALA A 968 -15.32 20.07 39.33
CA ALA A 968 -14.90 19.81 37.95
C ALA A 968 -13.77 20.75 37.52
N ARG A 969 -13.83 22.02 37.90
CA ARG A 969 -12.80 23.02 37.59
C ARG A 969 -11.49 22.75 38.32
N GLU A 970 -11.55 22.38 39.61
CA GLU A 970 -10.38 21.98 40.40
C GLU A 970 -9.70 20.73 39.82
N GLU A 971 -10.49 19.73 39.43
CA GLU A 971 -10.00 18.47 38.85
C GLU A 971 -9.38 18.64 37.46
N MET A 972 -9.76 19.69 36.72
CA MET A 972 -9.19 20.05 35.42
C MET A 972 -7.87 20.85 35.53
N GLY A 973 -7.65 21.57 36.63
CA GLY A 973 -6.42 22.34 36.88
C GLY A 973 -6.31 23.67 36.08
N GLU A 974 -5.13 24.30 36.12
CA GLU A 974 -4.88 25.62 35.49
C GLU A 974 -4.71 25.59 33.96
N ASP A 975 -4.53 24.41 33.35
CA ASP A 975 -4.35 24.23 31.90
C ASP A 975 -5.68 24.20 31.11
N LEU A 976 -6.79 24.57 31.76
CA LEU A 976 -8.12 24.63 31.16
C LEU A 976 -8.21 25.71 30.07
N LEU A 977 -8.78 25.33 28.92
CA LEU A 977 -9.12 26.26 27.83
C LEU A 977 -9.97 27.41 28.37
N SER A 978 -9.63 28.66 28.03
CA SER A 978 -10.29 29.84 28.61
C SER A 978 -11.80 29.82 28.37
N TYR A 979 -12.26 29.43 27.19
CA TYR A 979 -13.70 29.36 26.88
C TYR A 979 -14.46 28.36 27.75
N VAL A 980 -13.82 27.24 28.12
CA VAL A 980 -14.42 26.23 29.01
C VAL A 980 -14.50 26.78 30.43
N ARG A 981 -13.44 27.48 30.86
CA ARG A 981 -13.41 28.17 32.15
C ARG A 981 -14.49 29.26 32.23
N ASP A 982 -14.63 30.04 31.18
CA ASP A 982 -15.59 31.14 31.10
C ASP A 982 -17.03 30.59 31.12
N TYR A 983 -17.29 29.48 30.41
CA TYR A 983 -18.55 28.74 30.50
C TYR A 983 -18.88 28.30 31.93
N PHE A 984 -17.97 27.60 32.62
CA PHE A 984 -18.21 27.17 33.99
C PHE A 984 -18.36 28.35 34.97
N TYR A 985 -17.62 29.44 34.74
CA TYR A 985 -17.74 30.66 35.54
C TYR A 985 -19.11 31.32 35.38
N ASP A 986 -19.62 31.43 34.15
CA ASP A 986 -20.93 32.02 33.88
C ASP A 986 -22.07 31.15 34.41
N VAL A 987 -21.95 29.82 34.29
CA VAL A 987 -22.88 28.86 34.91
C VAL A 987 -22.93 29.05 36.44
N GLU A 988 -21.77 29.17 37.10
CA GLU A 988 -21.73 29.41 38.56
C GLU A 988 -22.31 30.76 38.94
N LYS A 989 -22.04 31.80 38.16
CA LYS A 989 -22.60 33.13 38.36
C LYS A 989 -24.12 33.10 38.24
N GLU A 990 -24.67 32.36 37.28
CA GLU A 990 -26.11 32.20 37.09
C GLU A 990 -26.75 31.42 38.24
N ILE A 991 -26.08 30.37 38.75
CA ILE A 991 -26.51 29.62 39.94
C ILE A 991 -26.54 30.54 41.16
N ARG A 992 -25.49 31.34 41.40
CA ARG A 992 -25.39 32.25 42.55
C ARG A 992 -26.35 33.45 42.47
N ALA A 993 -26.63 33.94 41.27
CA ALA A 993 -27.58 35.02 41.03
C ALA A 993 -29.05 34.56 41.12
N SER A 994 -29.29 33.25 41.11
CA SER A 994 -30.64 32.66 41.18
C SER A 994 -31.13 32.58 42.63
N SER A 995 -32.03 33.48 43.02
CA SER A 995 -32.65 33.51 44.35
C SER A 995 -33.82 32.52 44.55
N GLY A 996 -34.05 31.57 43.62
CA GLY A 996 -35.17 30.63 43.68
C GLY A 996 -34.87 29.23 43.15
N GLN A 997 -35.34 28.20 43.87
CA GLN A 997 -35.14 26.76 43.57
C GLN A 997 -35.52 26.36 42.13
N ALA A 998 -36.51 27.04 41.52
CA ALA A 998 -36.94 26.74 40.17
C ALA A 998 -35.89 27.04 39.09
N ARG A 999 -35.09 28.11 39.27
CA ARG A 999 -34.07 28.54 38.29
C ARG A 999 -32.79 27.71 38.41
N MET A 1000 -32.43 27.31 39.64
CA MET A 1000 -31.37 26.32 39.89
C MET A 1000 -31.68 24.97 39.23
N ALA A 1001 -32.92 24.49 39.36
CA ALA A 1001 -33.35 23.24 38.71
C ALA A 1001 -33.40 23.32 37.17
N VAL A 1002 -33.39 24.51 36.58
CA VAL A 1002 -33.27 24.70 35.11
C VAL A 1002 -31.81 24.62 34.69
N VAL A 1003 -30.89 25.28 35.40
CA VAL A 1003 -29.46 25.22 35.13
C VAL A 1003 -28.91 23.79 35.34
N GLU A 1004 -29.35 23.10 36.39
CA GLU A 1004 -28.98 21.69 36.62
C GLU A 1004 -29.50 20.76 35.52
N ARG A 1005 -30.74 20.95 35.04
CA ARG A 1005 -31.29 20.18 33.91
C ARG A 1005 -30.54 20.44 32.60
N MET A 1006 -30.05 21.65 32.39
CA MET A 1006 -29.22 22.00 31.25
C MET A 1006 -27.85 21.30 31.31
N LEU A 1007 -27.20 21.30 32.50
CA LEU A 1007 -25.92 20.62 32.69
C LEU A 1007 -26.01 19.09 32.58
N ASP A 1008 -27.17 18.52 32.90
CA ASP A 1008 -27.44 17.09 32.77
C ASP A 1008 -27.81 16.66 31.35
N ASN A 1009 -28.20 17.62 30.51
CA ASN A 1009 -28.51 17.37 29.11
C ASN A 1009 -27.24 17.51 28.26
N ARG A 1010 -26.68 16.36 27.88
CA ARG A 1010 -25.45 16.28 27.07
C ARG A 1010 -25.47 17.16 25.81
N GLU A 1011 -26.57 17.21 25.07
CA GLU A 1011 -26.63 17.98 23.82
C GLU A 1011 -26.73 19.48 24.10
N GLN A 1012 -27.47 19.91 25.13
CA GLN A 1012 -27.51 21.33 25.53
C GLN A 1012 -26.18 21.80 26.12
N PHE A 1013 -25.52 20.96 26.93
CA PHE A 1013 -24.18 21.25 27.45
C PHE A 1013 -23.16 21.46 26.33
N ALA A 1014 -23.16 20.57 25.33
CA ALA A 1014 -22.26 20.70 24.18
C ALA A 1014 -22.60 21.93 23.31
N ALA A 1015 -23.88 22.17 23.00
CA ALA A 1015 -24.30 23.31 22.20
C ALA A 1015 -23.93 24.66 22.84
N ASN A 1016 -24.02 24.76 24.18
CA ASN A 1016 -23.60 25.97 24.88
C ASN A 1016 -22.08 26.15 24.83
N LEU A 1017 -21.29 25.10 25.06
CA LEU A 1017 -19.84 25.18 24.93
C LEU A 1017 -19.38 25.51 23.50
N ASP A 1018 -20.09 25.02 22.47
CA ASP A 1018 -19.84 25.37 21.07
C ASP A 1018 -19.96 26.87 20.82
N GLU A 1019 -20.86 27.57 21.51
CA GLU A 1019 -21.01 29.02 21.36
C GLU A 1019 -19.82 29.78 21.95
N TYR A 1020 -19.37 29.39 23.15
CA TYR A 1020 -18.14 29.93 23.75
C TYR A 1020 -16.91 29.62 22.87
N LEU A 1021 -16.87 28.43 22.26
CA LEU A 1021 -15.82 28.01 21.34
C LEU A 1021 -15.80 28.87 20.08
N ARG A 1022 -16.96 29.15 19.44
CA ARG A 1022 -17.04 30.01 18.24
C ARG A 1022 -16.52 31.41 18.51
N ILE A 1023 -16.94 32.03 19.61
CA ILE A 1023 -16.48 33.37 20.00
C ILE A 1023 -14.95 33.37 20.18
N SER A 1024 -14.44 32.36 20.89
CA SER A 1024 -13.01 32.22 21.16
C SER A 1024 -12.18 31.97 19.90
N ILE A 1025 -12.68 31.20 18.94
CA ILE A 1025 -12.04 31.00 17.64
C ILE A 1025 -12.08 32.29 16.82
N ALA A 1026 -13.21 33.01 16.80
CA ALA A 1026 -13.32 34.27 16.07
C ALA A 1026 -12.33 35.33 16.58
N ASP A 1027 -12.14 35.42 17.90
CA ASP A 1027 -11.15 36.29 18.51
C ASP A 1027 -9.72 35.83 18.19
N PHE A 1028 -9.44 34.53 18.28
CA PHE A 1028 -8.14 33.96 17.89
C PHE A 1028 -7.78 34.23 16.42
N MET A 1029 -8.74 34.06 15.50
CA MET A 1029 -8.53 34.28 14.08
C MET A 1029 -8.37 35.76 13.74
N ARG A 1030 -9.03 36.67 14.48
CA ARG A 1030 -8.86 38.12 14.34
C ARG A 1030 -7.43 38.55 14.70
N ASP A 1031 -6.92 38.03 15.81
CA ASP A 1031 -5.53 38.27 16.22
C ASP A 1031 -4.52 37.74 15.19
N LEU A 1032 -4.88 36.68 14.45
CA LEU A 1032 -4.08 36.12 13.36
C LEU A 1032 -4.17 36.95 12.06
N SER A 1033 -5.35 37.49 11.74
CA SER A 1033 -5.60 38.26 10.52
C SER A 1033 -5.11 39.71 10.61
N ASP A 1034 -5.11 40.33 11.80
CA ASP A 1034 -4.60 41.71 11.98
C ASP A 1034 -3.07 41.83 11.72
N VAL A 1035 -2.39 40.70 11.47
CA VAL A 1035 -0.96 40.59 11.14
C VAL A 1035 -0.71 40.40 9.63
N VAL A 1036 -1.74 40.03 8.87
CA VAL A 1036 -1.69 39.79 7.43
C VAL A 1036 -2.69 40.74 6.78
N ASP A 1037 -2.25 41.88 6.23
CA ASP A 1037 -3.14 42.80 5.51
C ASP A 1037 -3.97 42.02 4.47
N PHE A 1038 -5.25 41.79 4.79
CA PHE A 1038 -6.24 41.06 3.98
C PHE A 1038 -6.95 41.99 3.00
#